data_AF-A0AAD5GI17-F1
#
_entry.id   AF-A0AAD5GI17-F1
#
_cell.length_a   1.000
_cell.length_b   1.000
_cell.length_c   1.000
_cell.angle_alpha   90.00
_cell.angle_beta   90.00
_cell.angle_gamma   90.00
#
_symmetry.space_group_name_H-M   'P 1'
#
loop_
_entity.id
_entity.type
_entity.pdbx_description
1 polymer ?
#
loop_
_entity_poly.entity_id
_entity_poly.type
_entity_poly.pdbx_seq_one_letter_code
_entity_poly.pdbx_strand_id
1 'polypeptide(L)'
;MTIVSFINRAFNGFSSCSKILVVFSLSGGGLLAYSESQSIAPSNNVEHEQLVNKKKKVVVLGTGWASTSFLKDLDISSYDVQVVSPRNYFAFTPLLPSVTCGTVEARSIVEPIRNIIKKKNGEIQFWEAECTKIDAANKKVFCRSVIESNLVGKKEFSLDYDYLIVATGAEVNTFNTPGVMEYCHFLKEVEDAQKIRRSVMDCFEKAILPELTEEERRISLHFIIVGGGPTGVEFAAELHDFVHEDIAKLYPMVKDLVRITLIQSGDHILNTYDSRISSFAEQKFARDGIDVHTGCRVLGVSNKEVSVKIKSTGENVSVPHGMVVWSTGVSTRPVVKDFMDQIGQGKRKVLATDEWLRVKGCENVYAIGDCATIDQRKIREDIGAIFNAADKDKSGTLTVEEFQDVIDDILIRYPQVELHLQSKRLLSVTDLLKDPEGNARKEIDIEGFKSALSQVDSQMKSLPATAQVAAQQGTYLSSCFNKRELANFTPEGPRRFKGSGRHDFLPFRYKHLGQFAPLGGEQAAAELPGDWVSVGRSTQWLWYSIYASGGGLVAYSNVRPYSSVYADAAQPTIKKKKVVVLGTGWAGTSFLKNLKDPSLDVQVVSPCNYFAFTPLLPSVTVGTVEARSVVEPIRNIVKKIDTVNQKVHCKSTQNTNVDGNAEFTVDYDYLVIAMGARANTFNTPGVVENAHFLKLYLYANVNECSLQEVEDALRIRRSIIDCFERASLPSVSEDEKKRILHFVVVGGGPTGVEFAAELHDFLYEDLVKLYPGLKQYMRITLLEAGDNILNMFDKRITAFAEEKFKRDGIDVKTGSMVVKVSDKLLSLKERSSGETKDLPYGMVVWSTGIGTRPVVMDFMKQIGQGNRRVMATDEWLRVEGVPNVYALGDCATINQRRVMEDISAIFSKADKNKNGKLNVGDFTEVINDILERYPQVELHLKSKKLKNFVQLLESNQDGAAKRATQLDIEKFKSALCEVDTKMKSLPPTAQVAAQQGEYLAKCFNRMKECEANPEGPIRFRDSGRHRFKPFRYKHLGQFAPLGGEQTAAQLPGDWVSMGYSTQWLWYSVYASMLVSWRTRFLVIGDWGRRFIFGRDSSKI
;
A
#
# COMPACT_ATOMS: atom_id res chain seq x y z
N MET A 1 -45.11 -25.04 1.24
CA MET A 1 -44.16 -25.41 0.17
C MET A 1 -43.30 -24.18 -0.20
N THR A 2 -42.56 -23.59 0.74
CA THR A 2 -41.12 -23.87 1.03
C THR A 2 -40.13 -23.49 -0.09
N ILE A 3 -39.64 -22.25 0.02
CA ILE A 3 -38.28 -21.67 -0.19
C ILE A 3 -37.20 -22.55 -0.87
N VAL A 4 -37.11 -23.84 -0.54
CA VAL A 4 -36.15 -24.82 -1.10
C VAL A 4 -36.14 -24.84 -2.63
N SER A 5 -37.29 -24.65 -3.29
CA SER A 5 -37.38 -24.66 -4.77
C SER A 5 -36.66 -23.49 -5.43
N PHE A 6 -36.60 -22.32 -4.77
CA PHE A 6 -35.90 -21.15 -5.29
C PHE A 6 -34.38 -21.29 -5.12
N ILE A 7 -33.94 -21.79 -3.96
CA ILE A 7 -32.53 -22.08 -3.67
C ILE A 7 -31.99 -23.12 -4.67
N ASN A 8 -32.71 -24.20 -4.94
CA ASN A 8 -32.30 -25.21 -5.92
C ASN A 8 -32.17 -24.66 -7.35
N ARG A 9 -32.93 -23.62 -7.75
CA ARG A 9 -32.77 -23.00 -9.07
C ARG A 9 -31.55 -22.07 -9.14
N ALA A 10 -31.16 -21.41 -8.06
CA ALA A 10 -29.99 -20.53 -8.03
C ALA A 10 -28.66 -21.31 -8.00
N PHE A 11 -28.62 -22.52 -7.44
CA PHE A 11 -27.37 -23.26 -7.19
C PHE A 11 -27.03 -24.39 -8.19
N ASN A 12 -27.88 -24.64 -9.20
CA ASN A 12 -27.68 -25.72 -10.19
C ASN A 12 -26.47 -25.54 -11.15
N GLY A 13 -25.60 -24.55 -10.92
CA GLY A 13 -24.39 -24.30 -11.74
C GLY A 13 -23.04 -24.70 -11.11
N PHE A 14 -22.97 -24.98 -9.80
CA PHE A 14 -21.68 -25.15 -9.09
C PHE A 14 -21.66 -26.37 -8.15
N SER A 15 -21.21 -27.52 -8.67
CA SER A 15 -21.30 -28.83 -8.00
C SER A 15 -20.25 -29.15 -6.93
N SER A 16 -19.46 -28.17 -6.42
CA SER A 16 -18.27 -28.44 -5.61
C SER A 16 -18.00 -27.53 -4.40
N CYS A 17 -18.94 -26.69 -3.95
CA CYS A 17 -18.73 -25.76 -2.81
C CYS A 17 -19.66 -25.95 -1.60
N SER A 18 -20.52 -26.97 -1.58
CA SER A 18 -21.65 -27.09 -0.64
C SER A 18 -21.33 -27.65 0.76
N LYS A 19 -20.11 -27.49 1.30
CA LYS A 19 -19.72 -28.09 2.60
C LYS A 19 -18.97 -27.22 3.62
N ILE A 20 -18.59 -25.97 3.32
CA ILE A 20 -18.03 -25.04 4.34
C ILE A 20 -18.63 -23.64 4.17
N LEU A 21 -19.76 -23.39 4.85
CA LEU A 21 -20.20 -22.07 5.35
C LEU A 21 -21.53 -22.22 6.13
N VAL A 22 -21.45 -22.59 7.41
CA VAL A 22 -22.59 -22.58 8.34
C VAL A 22 -22.18 -22.01 9.70
N VAL A 23 -21.92 -20.70 9.75
CA VAL A 23 -22.34 -19.78 10.82
C VAL A 23 -22.51 -18.40 10.16
N PHE A 24 -23.60 -17.70 10.52
CA PHE A 24 -24.06 -16.35 10.13
C PHE A 24 -25.32 -16.36 9.25
N SER A 25 -26.47 -16.42 9.93
CA SER A 25 -27.79 -16.16 9.37
C SER A 25 -28.71 -15.60 10.46
N LEU A 26 -29.79 -14.92 10.02
CA LEU A 26 -30.95 -14.48 10.82
C LEU A 26 -30.74 -13.31 11.82
N SER A 27 -30.73 -12.09 11.28
CA SER A 27 -31.43 -10.95 11.90
C SER A 27 -31.98 -10.04 10.80
N GLY A 28 -33.29 -10.12 10.52
CA GLY A 28 -33.96 -9.33 9.47
C GLY A 28 -34.75 -8.16 10.04
N GLY A 29 -34.92 -7.10 9.25
CA GLY A 29 -35.63 -5.88 9.66
C GLY A 29 -35.55 -4.77 8.62
N GLY A 30 -36.11 -4.97 7.42
CA GLY A 30 -36.04 -4.01 6.32
C GLY A 30 -36.76 -4.50 5.08
N LEU A 31 -38.09 -4.37 5.07
CA LEU A 31 -38.95 -4.57 3.89
C LEU A 31 -39.71 -3.25 3.62
N LEU A 32 -40.18 -3.08 2.37
CA LEU A 32 -40.72 -1.86 1.77
C LEU A 32 -39.63 -0.87 1.30
N ALA A 33 -39.54 -0.50 0.02
CA ALA A 33 -40.12 -1.14 -1.16
C ALA A 33 -39.25 -0.83 -2.40
N TYR A 34 -38.84 -1.86 -3.14
CA TYR A 34 -38.23 -1.69 -4.46
C TYR A 34 -39.04 -2.48 -5.49
N SER A 35 -40.08 -1.83 -6.02
CA SER A 35 -40.91 -2.36 -7.09
C SER A 35 -40.56 -1.67 -8.41
N GLU A 36 -39.38 -1.95 -8.95
CA GLU A 36 -39.15 -1.77 -10.38
C GLU A 36 -40.07 -2.75 -11.12
N SER A 37 -41.13 -2.20 -11.71
CA SER A 37 -41.99 -2.94 -12.62
C SER A 37 -41.18 -3.32 -13.86
N GLN A 38 -40.81 -4.58 -14.01
CA GLN A 38 -40.39 -5.12 -15.30
C GLN A 38 -41.58 -5.06 -16.26
N SER A 39 -41.69 -3.95 -17.00
CA SER A 39 -42.60 -3.82 -18.13
C SER A 39 -42.12 -4.75 -19.24
N ILE A 40 -42.63 -5.98 -19.26
CA ILE A 40 -42.41 -6.94 -20.34
C ILE A 40 -43.13 -6.40 -21.58
N ALA A 41 -42.40 -5.62 -22.38
CA ALA A 41 -42.82 -5.29 -23.74
C ALA A 41 -42.77 -6.56 -24.60
N PRO A 42 -43.85 -6.92 -25.31
CA PRO A 42 -43.88 -8.13 -26.13
C PRO A 42 -42.96 -7.99 -27.33
N SER A 43 -42.23 -9.07 -27.65
CA SER A 43 -41.31 -9.15 -28.78
C SER A 43 -42.06 -9.29 -30.12
N ASN A 44 -42.54 -8.18 -30.65
CA ASN A 44 -42.98 -8.10 -32.04
C ASN A 44 -41.78 -7.74 -32.93
N ASN A 45 -41.31 -8.71 -33.72
CA ASN A 45 -40.33 -8.45 -34.77
C ASN A 45 -40.96 -7.59 -35.86
N VAL A 46 -40.55 -6.32 -35.95
CA VAL A 46 -40.75 -5.46 -37.13
C VAL A 46 -39.38 -4.92 -37.51
N GLU A 47 -38.95 -5.20 -38.74
CA GLU A 47 -37.68 -4.73 -39.27
C GLU A 47 -37.76 -3.22 -39.55
N HIS A 48 -37.31 -2.40 -38.61
CA HIS A 48 -37.03 -0.99 -38.85
C HIS A 48 -35.55 -0.81 -39.19
N GLU A 49 -35.29 -0.34 -40.41
CA GLU A 49 -33.94 -0.07 -40.92
C GLU A 49 -33.19 0.91 -40.00
N GLN A 50 -32.01 0.51 -39.55
CA GLN A 50 -31.21 1.32 -38.63
C GLN A 50 -30.55 2.50 -39.36
N LEU A 51 -31.20 3.66 -39.30
CA LEU A 51 -30.48 4.93 -39.27
C LEU A 51 -29.57 4.93 -38.03
N VAL A 52 -28.29 4.55 -38.21
CA VAL A 52 -27.31 4.43 -37.13
C VAL A 52 -27.02 5.81 -36.53
N ASN A 53 -27.81 6.18 -35.53
CA ASN A 53 -27.70 7.47 -34.86
C ASN A 53 -26.39 7.52 -34.07
N LYS A 54 -25.46 8.37 -34.52
CA LYS A 54 -24.08 8.41 -34.02
C LYS A 54 -24.05 8.95 -32.59
N LYS A 55 -23.67 8.10 -31.63
CA LYS A 55 -23.56 8.46 -30.20
C LYS A 55 -22.79 9.76 -29.98
N LYS A 56 -23.23 10.54 -28.99
CA LYS A 56 -22.64 11.84 -28.64
C LYS A 56 -21.39 11.66 -27.78
N LYS A 57 -20.29 12.33 -28.16
CA LYS A 57 -19.01 12.26 -27.43
C LYS A 57 -19.06 13.06 -26.13
N VAL A 58 -18.83 12.41 -25.00
CA VAL A 58 -18.73 13.03 -23.67
C VAL A 58 -17.31 12.83 -23.14
N VAL A 59 -16.57 13.93 -22.98
CA VAL A 59 -15.25 13.90 -22.35
C VAL A 59 -15.38 14.36 -20.89
N VAL A 60 -14.84 13.57 -19.95
CA VAL A 60 -14.84 13.85 -18.51
C VAL A 60 -13.40 14.04 -18.04
N LEU A 61 -13.08 15.20 -17.44
CA LEU A 61 -11.74 15.49 -16.92
C LEU A 61 -11.70 15.31 -15.40
N GLY A 62 -10.88 14.38 -14.92
CA GLY A 62 -10.67 14.08 -13.50
C GLY A 62 -11.36 12.80 -13.02
N THR A 63 -10.86 12.24 -11.90
CA THR A 63 -11.31 10.96 -11.29
C THR A 63 -11.59 11.10 -9.79
N GLY A 64 -12.18 12.24 -9.41
CA GLY A 64 -12.63 12.55 -8.05
C GLY A 64 -14.15 12.41 -7.90
N TRP A 65 -14.65 12.74 -6.70
CA TRP A 65 -16.05 12.61 -6.28
C TRP A 65 -17.11 13.03 -7.33
N ALA A 66 -16.91 14.16 -8.00
CA ALA A 66 -17.91 14.66 -8.95
C ALA A 66 -17.97 13.81 -10.24
N SER A 67 -16.82 13.44 -10.81
CA SER A 67 -16.79 12.60 -12.00
C SER A 67 -17.17 11.14 -11.70
N THR A 68 -16.83 10.61 -10.53
CA THR A 68 -17.24 9.24 -10.16
C THR A 68 -18.74 9.11 -9.93
N SER A 69 -19.39 10.07 -9.28
CA SER A 69 -20.86 10.10 -9.19
C SER A 69 -21.52 10.25 -10.57
N PHE A 70 -21.01 11.14 -11.42
CA PHE A 70 -21.51 11.30 -12.79
C PHE A 70 -21.41 9.97 -13.57
N LEU A 71 -20.24 9.33 -13.60
CA LEU A 71 -20.01 8.08 -14.33
C LEU A 71 -20.78 6.88 -13.74
N LYS A 72 -21.03 6.86 -12.42
CA LYS A 72 -21.81 5.81 -11.76
C LYS A 72 -23.28 5.85 -12.16
N ASP A 73 -23.85 7.03 -12.37
CA ASP A 73 -25.29 7.20 -12.55
C ASP A 73 -25.69 7.51 -14.02
N LEU A 74 -24.72 7.84 -14.89
CA LEU A 74 -24.93 8.03 -16.34
C LEU A 74 -25.37 6.74 -17.05
N ASP A 75 -26.32 6.85 -17.97
CA ASP A 75 -26.59 5.84 -18.99
C ASP A 75 -25.69 6.06 -20.21
N ILE A 76 -25.06 5.01 -20.70
CA ILE A 76 -24.13 5.02 -21.83
C ILE A 76 -24.76 4.50 -23.13
N SER A 77 -26.07 4.26 -23.16
CA SER A 77 -26.83 3.93 -24.36
C SER A 77 -26.59 4.96 -25.49
N SER A 78 -26.83 6.25 -25.22
CA SER A 78 -26.73 7.35 -26.20
C SER A 78 -25.35 8.02 -26.32
N TYR A 79 -24.38 7.70 -25.46
CA TYR A 79 -23.11 8.43 -25.33
C TYR A 79 -21.85 7.56 -25.59
N ASP A 80 -20.84 8.17 -26.24
CA ASP A 80 -19.46 7.70 -26.32
C ASP A 80 -18.66 8.44 -25.24
N VAL A 81 -18.22 7.75 -24.19
CA VAL A 81 -17.73 8.40 -22.97
C VAL A 81 -16.24 8.15 -22.78
N GLN A 82 -15.46 9.22 -22.68
CA GLN A 82 -14.01 9.17 -22.51
C GLN A 82 -13.59 9.96 -21.26
N VAL A 83 -12.84 9.32 -20.37
CA VAL A 83 -12.44 9.86 -19.07
C VAL A 83 -10.92 10.09 -19.08
N VAL A 84 -10.48 11.31 -18.79
CA VAL A 84 -9.07 11.71 -18.77
C VAL A 84 -8.69 12.13 -17.36
N SER A 85 -7.69 11.48 -16.75
CA SER A 85 -7.15 11.91 -15.46
C SER A 85 -5.73 11.39 -15.25
N PRO A 86 -4.83 12.13 -14.58
CA PRO A 86 -3.50 11.65 -14.23
C PRO A 86 -3.50 10.58 -13.12
N ARG A 87 -4.68 10.24 -12.56
CA ARG A 87 -4.84 9.27 -11.46
C ARG A 87 -5.85 8.18 -11.84
N ASN A 88 -5.39 6.92 -11.96
CA ASN A 88 -6.23 5.81 -12.42
C ASN A 88 -7.21 5.22 -11.37
N TYR A 89 -7.26 5.82 -10.17
CA TYR A 89 -8.12 5.41 -9.07
C TYR A 89 -8.96 6.58 -8.53
N PHE A 90 -10.13 6.25 -7.97
CA PHE A 90 -10.92 7.12 -7.10
C PHE A 90 -10.36 7.06 -5.67
N ALA A 91 -10.30 8.21 -4.99
CA ALA A 91 -9.91 8.30 -3.59
C ALA A 91 -11.07 8.79 -2.72
N PHE A 92 -11.42 8.00 -1.69
CA PHE A 92 -12.36 8.37 -0.64
C PHE A 92 -11.65 9.30 0.37
N THR A 93 -11.50 10.57 -0.04
CA THR A 93 -10.67 11.56 0.67
C THR A 93 -10.97 11.79 2.16
N PRO A 94 -12.19 11.62 2.71
CA PRO A 94 -12.45 11.83 4.14
C PRO A 94 -11.72 10.87 5.10
N LEU A 95 -11.14 9.76 4.61
CA LEU A 95 -10.39 8.81 5.44
C LEU A 95 -8.86 8.96 5.29
N LEU A 96 -8.38 10.00 4.60
CA LEU A 96 -6.95 10.29 4.48
C LEU A 96 -6.25 10.53 5.83
N PRO A 97 -6.83 11.23 6.82
CA PRO A 97 -6.23 11.34 8.16
C PRO A 97 -5.95 9.97 8.78
N SER A 98 -6.93 9.06 8.73
CA SER A 98 -6.81 7.68 9.25
C SER A 98 -5.74 6.84 8.53
N VAL A 99 -5.38 7.17 7.29
CA VAL A 99 -4.28 6.53 6.55
C VAL A 99 -2.90 7.02 7.03
N THR A 100 -2.75 8.27 7.48
CA THR A 100 -1.48 8.77 8.05
C THR A 100 -1.05 7.95 9.28
N CYS A 101 -2.01 7.60 10.12
CA CYS A 101 -1.79 6.87 11.37
C CYS A 101 -1.92 5.35 11.20
N GLY A 102 -2.37 4.88 10.04
CA GLY A 102 -2.53 3.46 9.71
C GLY A 102 -3.74 2.79 10.36
N THR A 103 -4.64 3.60 10.92
CA THR A 103 -5.98 3.25 11.42
C THR A 103 -6.81 2.62 10.30
N VAL A 104 -6.65 3.12 9.07
CA VAL A 104 -7.21 2.55 7.84
C VAL A 104 -6.10 2.37 6.80
N GLU A 105 -6.22 1.36 5.93
CA GLU A 105 -5.24 1.15 4.86
C GLU A 105 -5.50 2.04 3.64
N ALA A 106 -4.43 2.53 3.00
CA ALA A 106 -4.50 3.29 1.75
C ALA A 106 -5.37 2.60 0.67
N ARG A 107 -5.18 1.29 0.46
CA ARG A 107 -5.98 0.50 -0.49
C ARG A 107 -7.42 0.24 -0.06
N SER A 108 -7.78 0.43 1.22
CA SER A 108 -9.16 0.31 1.69
C SER A 108 -10.01 1.56 1.42
N ILE A 109 -9.40 2.66 0.97
CA ILE A 109 -10.09 3.94 0.70
C ILE A 109 -10.06 4.33 -0.78
N VAL A 110 -9.72 3.40 -1.67
CA VAL A 110 -9.65 3.64 -3.13
C VAL A 110 -10.38 2.55 -3.93
N GLU A 111 -10.79 2.90 -5.14
CA GLU A 111 -11.36 1.97 -6.11
C GLU A 111 -10.80 2.32 -7.51
N PRO A 112 -10.19 1.38 -8.25
CA PRO A 112 -9.74 1.60 -9.62
C PRO A 112 -10.86 2.12 -10.53
N ILE A 113 -10.60 3.17 -11.30
CA ILE A 113 -11.62 3.77 -12.19
C ILE A 113 -12.10 2.77 -13.23
N ARG A 114 -11.19 1.89 -13.69
CA ARG A 114 -11.50 0.78 -14.59
C ARG A 114 -12.48 -0.23 -13.98
N ASN A 115 -12.52 -0.41 -12.66
CA ASN A 115 -13.54 -1.22 -11.97
C ASN A 115 -14.91 -0.51 -11.91
N ILE A 116 -14.92 0.79 -11.65
CA ILE A 116 -16.17 1.60 -11.57
C ILE A 116 -16.89 1.57 -12.91
N ILE A 117 -16.19 1.87 -14.00
CA ILE A 117 -16.79 1.97 -15.33
C ILE A 117 -17.18 0.62 -15.93
N LYS A 118 -16.43 -0.45 -15.64
CA LYS A 118 -16.72 -1.81 -16.14
C LYS A 118 -18.08 -2.35 -15.71
N LYS A 119 -18.62 -1.89 -14.58
CA LYS A 119 -19.94 -2.30 -14.06
C LYS A 119 -21.13 -1.84 -14.94
N LYS A 120 -20.90 -1.11 -16.04
CA LYS A 120 -21.91 -0.52 -16.93
C LYS A 120 -22.20 -1.28 -18.25
N ASN A 121 -21.59 -2.44 -18.50
CA ASN A 121 -21.80 -3.24 -19.73
C ASN A 121 -21.52 -2.51 -21.07
N GLY A 122 -20.68 -1.46 -21.08
CA GLY A 122 -20.30 -0.75 -22.30
C GLY A 122 -18.99 0.03 -22.16
N GLU A 123 -18.44 0.43 -23.30
CA GLU A 123 -17.04 0.84 -23.46
C GLU A 123 -16.78 2.32 -23.08
N ILE A 124 -16.90 2.65 -21.79
CA ILE A 124 -16.32 3.90 -21.28
C ILE A 124 -14.79 3.78 -21.37
N GLN A 125 -14.15 4.67 -22.12
CA GLN A 125 -12.70 4.69 -22.29
C GLN A 125 -12.05 5.49 -21.15
N PHE A 126 -10.97 4.98 -20.55
CA PHE A 126 -10.17 5.72 -19.56
C PHE A 126 -8.73 5.92 -20.05
N TRP A 127 -8.27 7.16 -19.96
CA TRP A 127 -6.96 7.65 -20.38
C TRP A 127 -6.20 8.19 -19.17
N GLU A 128 -5.06 7.56 -18.83
CA GLU A 128 -4.19 8.04 -17.76
C GLU A 128 -3.28 9.18 -18.28
N ALA A 129 -3.81 10.40 -18.20
CA ALA A 129 -3.22 11.60 -18.78
C ALA A 129 -3.71 12.86 -18.05
N GLU A 130 -2.84 13.87 -17.96
CA GLU A 130 -3.25 15.23 -17.61
C GLU A 130 -3.92 15.90 -18.81
N CYS A 131 -4.91 16.76 -18.57
CA CYS A 131 -5.37 17.70 -19.58
C CYS A 131 -4.50 18.96 -19.49
N THR A 132 -3.88 19.35 -20.59
CA THR A 132 -2.94 20.49 -20.66
C THR A 132 -3.60 21.75 -21.24
N LYS A 133 -4.62 21.60 -22.09
CA LYS A 133 -5.41 22.72 -22.63
C LYS A 133 -6.83 22.29 -22.97
N ILE A 134 -7.81 23.13 -22.61
CA ILE A 134 -9.18 23.07 -23.13
C ILE A 134 -9.30 24.09 -24.28
N ASP A 135 -9.88 23.68 -25.41
CA ASP A 135 -10.24 24.54 -26.54
C ASP A 135 -11.74 24.41 -26.81
N ALA A 136 -12.52 25.33 -26.22
CA ALA A 136 -13.97 25.32 -26.33
C ALA A 136 -14.50 25.86 -27.67
N ALA A 137 -13.68 26.59 -28.44
CA ALA A 137 -14.06 27.06 -29.77
C ALA A 137 -14.05 25.93 -30.79
N ASN A 138 -13.01 25.10 -30.77
CA ASN A 138 -12.86 23.94 -31.65
C ASN A 138 -13.44 22.63 -31.07
N LYS A 139 -14.04 22.67 -29.87
CA LYS A 139 -14.55 21.53 -29.09
C LYS A 139 -13.53 20.40 -28.93
N LYS A 140 -12.31 20.75 -28.50
CA LYS A 140 -11.20 19.81 -28.27
C LYS A 140 -10.61 19.97 -26.87
N VAL A 141 -10.11 18.87 -26.31
CA VAL A 141 -9.13 18.92 -25.21
C VAL A 141 -7.79 18.37 -25.70
N PHE A 142 -6.71 18.94 -25.19
CA PHE A 142 -5.35 18.46 -25.37
C PHE A 142 -4.89 17.79 -24.08
N CYS A 143 -4.29 16.62 -24.21
CA CYS A 143 -3.94 15.72 -23.12
C CYS A 143 -2.50 15.24 -23.26
N ARG A 144 -1.81 15.03 -22.14
CA ARG A 144 -0.44 14.50 -22.07
C ARG A 144 -0.39 13.30 -21.13
N SER A 145 0.21 12.18 -21.55
CA SER A 145 0.41 11.05 -20.64
C SER A 145 1.43 11.39 -19.54
N VAL A 146 1.10 11.03 -18.30
CA VAL A 146 1.91 11.29 -17.10
C VAL A 146 2.93 10.19 -16.77
N ILE A 147 3.02 9.14 -17.60
CA ILE A 147 3.90 8.00 -17.36
C ILE A 147 5.33 8.34 -17.81
N GLU A 148 6.31 8.17 -16.92
CA GLU A 148 7.68 8.67 -17.13
C GLU A 148 8.60 7.75 -17.95
N SER A 149 9.43 8.39 -18.78
CA SER A 149 10.55 7.84 -19.57
C SER A 149 10.24 6.82 -20.70
N ASN A 150 11.09 6.86 -21.74
CA ASN A 150 11.23 5.89 -22.84
C ASN A 150 9.98 5.48 -23.66
N LEU A 151 8.92 6.29 -23.66
CA LEU A 151 7.81 6.20 -24.62
C LEU A 151 8.27 6.48 -26.07
N VAL A 152 7.96 5.58 -27.01
CA VAL A 152 8.07 5.84 -28.46
C VAL A 152 6.69 6.20 -29.00
N GLY A 153 6.47 7.49 -29.23
CA GLY A 153 5.21 8.04 -29.73
C GLY A 153 5.04 9.50 -29.33
N LYS A 154 3.94 10.14 -29.76
CA LYS A 154 3.58 11.47 -29.24
C LYS A 154 3.09 11.32 -27.80
N LYS A 155 3.76 11.96 -26.83
CA LYS A 155 3.27 12.08 -25.44
C LYS A 155 1.92 12.81 -25.35
N GLU A 156 1.61 13.62 -26.36
CA GLU A 156 0.45 14.51 -26.42
C GLU A 156 -0.53 14.08 -27.51
N PHE A 157 -1.81 14.11 -27.17
CA PHE A 157 -2.94 13.77 -28.04
C PHE A 157 -4.12 14.72 -27.81
N SER A 158 -5.09 14.72 -28.73
CA SER A 158 -6.29 15.56 -28.62
C SER A 158 -7.56 14.74 -28.76
N LEU A 159 -8.57 15.02 -27.94
CA LEU A 159 -9.89 14.40 -28.01
C LEU A 159 -10.95 15.44 -28.41
N ASP A 160 -11.78 15.13 -29.40
CA ASP A 160 -12.97 15.93 -29.74
C ASP A 160 -14.13 15.58 -28.81
N TYR A 161 -15.01 16.54 -28.53
CA TYR A 161 -16.22 16.30 -27.73
C TYR A 161 -17.48 16.94 -28.33
N ASP A 162 -18.64 16.31 -28.12
CA ASP A 162 -19.93 17.02 -28.19
C ASP A 162 -20.15 17.77 -26.88
N TYR A 163 -19.86 17.13 -25.74
CA TYR A 163 -19.96 17.68 -24.38
C TYR A 163 -18.68 17.46 -23.55
N LEU A 164 -18.27 18.47 -22.78
CA LEU A 164 -17.12 18.41 -21.87
C LEU A 164 -17.57 18.59 -20.42
N ILE A 165 -17.13 17.70 -19.52
CA ILE A 165 -17.38 17.75 -18.07
C ILE A 165 -16.05 18.01 -17.37
N VAL A 166 -15.87 19.22 -16.82
CA VAL A 166 -14.67 19.60 -16.05
C VAL A 166 -14.88 19.25 -14.58
N ALA A 167 -14.17 18.23 -14.09
CA ALA A 167 -14.24 17.72 -12.73
C ALA A 167 -12.84 17.52 -12.10
N THR A 168 -11.89 18.38 -12.50
CA THR A 168 -10.45 18.28 -12.14
C THR A 168 -10.15 18.68 -10.69
N GLY A 169 -11.14 19.21 -9.98
CA GLY A 169 -11.03 19.62 -8.58
C GLY A 169 -10.06 20.78 -8.36
N ALA A 170 -9.55 20.86 -7.13
CA ALA A 170 -8.63 21.90 -6.70
C ALA A 170 -7.25 21.33 -6.31
N GLU A 171 -6.23 22.18 -6.35
CA GLU A 171 -4.90 21.94 -5.80
C GLU A 171 -4.72 22.65 -4.44
N VAL A 172 -3.60 22.39 -3.76
CA VAL A 172 -3.28 23.05 -2.47
C VAL A 172 -2.91 24.51 -2.70
N ASN A 173 -3.30 25.40 -1.78
CA ASN A 173 -2.94 26.81 -1.82
C ASN A 173 -2.01 27.17 -0.66
N THR A 174 -0.74 27.44 -0.98
CA THR A 174 0.26 27.93 -0.01
C THR A 174 0.11 29.42 0.32
N PHE A 175 -0.79 30.13 -0.36
CA PHE A 175 -0.92 31.59 -0.34
C PHE A 175 0.37 32.35 -0.71
N ASN A 176 1.29 31.71 -1.44
CA ASN A 176 2.65 32.17 -1.70
C ASN A 176 3.50 32.38 -0.43
N THR A 177 3.21 31.63 0.64
CA THR A 177 3.99 31.61 1.89
C THR A 177 5.34 30.91 1.62
N PRO A 178 6.50 31.56 1.85
CA PRO A 178 7.81 30.97 1.55
C PRO A 178 8.09 29.68 2.32
N GLY A 179 8.74 28.71 1.65
CA GLY A 179 9.17 27.44 2.26
C GLY A 179 8.08 26.38 2.41
N VAL A 180 6.82 26.68 2.09
CA VAL A 180 5.71 25.74 2.25
C VAL A 180 5.70 24.63 1.20
N MET A 181 6.25 24.85 0.00
CA MET A 181 6.39 23.78 -1.00
C MET A 181 7.59 22.88 -0.72
N GLU A 182 8.56 23.40 0.02
CA GLU A 182 9.89 22.84 0.25
C GLU A 182 9.97 22.03 1.55
N TYR A 183 9.27 22.45 2.61
CA TYR A 183 9.42 21.93 3.97
C TYR A 183 8.12 21.42 4.62
N CYS A 184 6.96 21.58 4.00
CA CYS A 184 5.69 21.05 4.51
C CYS A 184 5.26 19.77 3.79
N HIS A 185 4.62 18.86 4.53
CA HIS A 185 3.76 17.84 3.94
C HIS A 185 2.37 18.41 3.70
N PHE A 186 1.72 17.97 2.62
CA PHE A 186 0.30 18.20 2.39
C PHE A 186 -0.51 16.98 2.82
N LEU A 187 -1.85 17.10 2.85
CA LEU A 187 -2.77 15.98 3.10
C LEU A 187 -3.97 16.09 2.16
N LYS A 188 -3.72 15.90 0.85
CA LYS A 188 -4.75 16.00 -0.21
C LYS A 188 -4.93 14.71 -1.01
N GLU A 189 -3.85 13.95 -1.22
CA GLU A 189 -3.84 12.68 -1.96
C GLU A 189 -3.42 11.48 -1.07
N VAL A 190 -3.47 10.25 -1.61
CA VAL A 190 -3.17 9.02 -0.83
C VAL A 190 -1.67 8.88 -0.56
N GLU A 191 -0.86 9.23 -1.55
CA GLU A 191 0.61 9.24 -1.47
C GLU A 191 1.10 10.28 -0.44
N ASP A 192 0.34 11.35 -0.22
CA ASP A 192 0.64 12.33 0.83
C ASP A 192 0.48 11.72 2.22
N ALA A 193 -0.62 11.00 2.48
CA ALA A 193 -0.83 10.33 3.75
C ALA A 193 0.26 9.28 4.03
N GLN A 194 0.72 8.56 2.99
CA GLN A 194 1.87 7.65 3.08
C GLN A 194 3.22 8.37 3.32
N LYS A 195 3.43 9.59 2.80
CA LYS A 195 4.61 10.42 3.11
C LYS A 195 4.60 10.88 4.57
N ILE A 196 3.46 11.40 5.06
CA ILE A 196 3.30 11.81 6.47
C ILE A 196 3.58 10.61 7.39
N ARG A 197 2.99 9.45 7.09
CA ARG A 197 3.20 8.22 7.88
C ARG A 197 4.67 7.84 8.04
N ARG A 198 5.45 7.90 6.96
CA ARG A 198 6.91 7.66 7.01
C ARG A 198 7.61 8.71 7.85
N SER A 199 7.37 9.98 7.56
CA SER A 199 8.03 11.12 8.21
C SER A 199 7.81 11.15 9.73
N VAL A 200 6.61 10.79 10.22
CA VAL A 200 6.35 10.57 11.66
C VAL A 200 7.24 9.46 12.23
N MET A 201 7.30 8.29 11.58
CA MET A 201 8.15 7.18 12.03
C MET A 201 9.64 7.52 12.00
N ASP A 202 10.09 8.27 10.99
CA ASP A 202 11.48 8.67 10.81
C ASP A 202 11.90 9.68 11.89
N CYS A 203 11.00 10.56 12.33
CA CYS A 203 11.19 11.42 13.51
C CYS A 203 11.47 10.61 14.79
N PHE A 204 10.71 9.53 15.03
CA PHE A 204 10.91 8.65 16.20
C PHE A 204 12.18 7.79 16.13
N GLU A 205 12.58 7.31 14.94
CA GLU A 205 13.86 6.60 14.78
C GLU A 205 15.07 7.57 14.87
N LYS A 206 14.93 8.83 14.44
CA LYS A 206 15.96 9.88 14.60
C LYS A 206 16.14 10.27 16.08
N ALA A 207 15.05 10.47 16.82
CA ALA A 207 15.09 10.90 18.22
C ALA A 207 15.81 9.91 19.17
N ILE A 208 15.91 8.63 18.83
CA ILE A 208 16.61 7.63 19.65
C ILE A 208 18.10 7.43 19.29
N LEU A 209 18.64 8.17 18.33
CA LEU A 209 20.09 8.15 18.04
C LEU A 209 20.87 8.70 19.25
N PRO A 210 22.09 8.19 19.51
CA PRO A 210 22.79 8.43 20.78
C PRO A 210 23.29 9.86 20.94
N GLU A 211 23.67 10.50 19.84
CA GLU A 211 24.38 11.79 19.82
C GLU A 211 23.48 13.03 19.93
N LEU A 212 22.16 12.90 19.74
CA LEU A 212 21.26 14.05 19.92
C LEU A 212 21.23 14.49 21.40
N THR A 213 21.27 15.81 21.60
CA THR A 213 20.86 16.45 22.85
C THR A 213 19.37 16.26 23.10
N GLU A 214 18.91 16.47 24.34
CA GLU A 214 17.48 16.38 24.65
C GLU A 214 16.64 17.41 23.89
N GLU A 215 17.20 18.59 23.61
CA GLU A 215 16.51 19.64 22.86
C GLU A 215 16.34 19.25 21.38
N GLU A 216 17.37 18.69 20.74
CA GLU A 216 17.25 18.16 19.37
C GLU A 216 16.25 17.00 19.28
N ARG A 217 16.07 16.22 20.36
CA ARG A 217 15.00 15.20 20.45
C ARG A 217 13.61 15.83 20.53
N ARG A 218 13.42 16.86 21.36
CA ARG A 218 12.14 17.62 21.45
C ARG A 218 11.79 18.26 20.12
N ILE A 219 12.74 18.94 19.47
CA ILE A 219 12.57 19.52 18.14
C ILE A 219 12.16 18.42 17.15
N SER A 220 12.90 17.30 17.11
CA SER A 220 12.58 16.18 16.20
C SER A 220 11.22 15.54 16.46
N LEU A 221 10.62 15.71 17.64
CA LEU A 221 9.31 15.17 18.02
C LEU A 221 8.23 16.25 18.17
N HIS A 222 8.48 17.46 17.66
CA HIS A 222 7.48 18.53 17.59
C HIS A 222 6.81 18.52 16.21
N PHE A 223 5.56 18.10 16.19
CA PHE A 223 4.70 18.03 15.01
C PHE A 223 3.79 19.27 14.93
N ILE A 224 3.90 20.03 13.85
CA ILE A 224 3.11 21.26 13.63
C ILE A 224 2.06 21.02 12.53
N ILE A 225 0.79 21.28 12.84
CA ILE A 225 -0.34 21.22 11.91
C ILE A 225 -0.81 22.65 11.61
N VAL A 226 -0.77 23.07 10.35
CA VAL A 226 -1.19 24.41 9.91
C VAL A 226 -2.57 24.33 9.25
N GLY A 227 -3.58 24.78 9.99
CA GLY A 227 -4.97 24.86 9.53
C GLY A 227 -5.95 24.16 10.46
N GLY A 228 -6.70 24.92 11.25
CA GLY A 228 -7.77 24.41 12.13
C GLY A 228 -9.07 24.03 11.43
N GLY A 229 -9.01 23.61 10.16
CA GLY A 229 -10.14 22.99 9.46
C GLY A 229 -10.27 21.50 9.81
N PRO A 230 -11.34 20.81 9.35
CA PRO A 230 -11.63 19.42 9.72
C PRO A 230 -10.43 18.48 9.52
N THR A 231 -9.82 18.48 8.34
CA THR A 231 -8.65 17.63 8.02
C THR A 231 -7.44 17.86 8.95
N GLY A 232 -7.22 19.10 9.43
CA GLY A 232 -6.14 19.40 10.37
C GLY A 232 -6.45 18.97 11.80
N VAL A 233 -7.71 19.12 12.23
CA VAL A 233 -8.18 18.68 13.54
C VAL A 233 -8.23 17.15 13.61
N GLU A 234 -8.81 16.49 12.61
CA GLU A 234 -8.82 15.03 12.45
C GLU A 234 -7.40 14.45 12.45
N PHE A 235 -6.47 15.05 11.70
CA PHE A 235 -5.09 14.59 11.67
C PHE A 235 -4.38 14.81 13.02
N ALA A 236 -4.55 15.96 13.67
CA ALA A 236 -3.95 16.20 14.99
C ALA A 236 -4.47 15.21 16.05
N ALA A 237 -5.75 14.84 15.98
CA ALA A 237 -6.37 13.85 16.84
C ALA A 237 -5.88 12.41 16.58
N GLU A 238 -5.89 11.96 15.32
CA GLU A 238 -5.37 10.63 14.95
C GLU A 238 -3.87 10.51 15.26
N LEU A 239 -3.09 11.59 15.06
CA LEU A 239 -1.68 11.64 15.42
C LEU A 239 -1.48 11.59 16.94
N HIS A 240 -2.29 12.29 17.73
CA HIS A 240 -2.26 12.19 19.20
C HIS A 240 -2.49 10.74 19.65
N ASP A 241 -3.55 10.11 19.17
CA ASP A 241 -3.92 8.75 19.57
C ASP A 241 -2.84 7.75 19.14
N PHE A 242 -2.40 7.80 17.88
CA PHE A 242 -1.33 6.94 17.35
C PHE A 242 -0.03 7.09 18.14
N VAL A 243 0.33 8.32 18.51
CA VAL A 243 1.59 8.57 19.21
C VAL A 243 1.52 8.16 20.68
N HIS A 244 0.49 8.58 21.43
CA HIS A 244 0.38 8.31 22.86
C HIS A 244 -0.08 6.89 23.17
N GLU A 245 -0.90 6.28 22.32
CA GLU A 245 -1.26 4.88 22.48
C GLU A 245 -0.21 3.96 21.88
N ASP A 246 0.12 4.04 20.59
CA ASP A 246 0.89 2.97 19.91
C ASP A 246 2.39 3.24 19.78
N ILE A 247 2.83 4.48 19.53
CA ILE A 247 4.27 4.78 19.42
C ILE A 247 4.92 4.86 20.81
N ALA A 248 4.24 5.40 21.83
CA ALA A 248 4.73 5.38 23.21
C ALA A 248 4.96 3.95 23.75
N LYS A 249 4.20 2.96 23.27
CA LYS A 249 4.42 1.52 23.54
C LYS A 249 5.75 1.01 22.95
N LEU A 250 6.35 1.68 21.96
CA LEU A 250 7.52 1.23 21.19
C LEU A 250 8.78 2.09 21.36
N TYR A 251 8.63 3.36 21.76
CA TYR A 251 9.71 4.33 21.98
C TYR A 251 9.65 4.96 23.40
N PRO A 252 9.61 4.16 24.48
CA PRO A 252 9.33 4.64 25.84
C PRO A 252 10.39 5.60 26.42
N MET A 253 11.56 5.72 25.78
CA MET A 253 12.62 6.68 26.13
C MET A 253 12.25 8.13 25.78
N VAL A 254 11.46 8.34 24.73
CA VAL A 254 11.19 9.67 24.15
C VAL A 254 9.70 10.01 24.08
N LYS A 255 8.84 9.15 24.63
CA LYS A 255 7.37 9.36 24.67
C LYS A 255 6.96 10.68 25.33
N ASP A 256 7.72 11.12 26.33
CA ASP A 256 7.45 12.34 27.11
C ASP A 256 8.10 13.60 26.50
N LEU A 257 8.73 13.48 25.33
CA LEU A 257 9.32 14.59 24.55
C LEU A 257 8.47 14.97 23.32
N VAL A 258 7.35 14.29 23.11
CA VAL A 258 6.41 14.53 22.00
C VAL A 258 5.67 15.84 22.21
N ARG A 259 5.52 16.63 21.14
CA ARG A 259 4.67 17.81 21.13
C ARG A 259 3.85 17.89 19.85
N ILE A 260 2.56 18.19 19.98
CA ILE A 260 1.64 18.39 18.86
C ILE A 260 1.09 19.81 18.96
N THR A 261 1.24 20.61 17.91
CA THR A 261 0.80 22.00 17.86
C THR A 261 -0.07 22.25 16.63
N LEU A 262 -1.28 22.77 16.83
CA LEU A 262 -2.19 23.14 15.76
C LEU A 262 -2.27 24.67 15.67
N ILE A 263 -1.81 25.23 14.55
CA ILE A 263 -1.82 26.66 14.25
C ILE A 263 -3.05 26.98 13.39
N GLN A 264 -3.89 27.90 13.87
CA GLN A 264 -5.13 28.30 13.21
C GLN A 264 -5.21 29.83 13.11
N SER A 265 -5.49 30.33 11.91
CA SER A 265 -5.51 31.78 11.64
C SER A 265 -6.85 32.44 11.95
N GLY A 266 -7.94 31.68 11.98
CA GLY A 266 -9.21 32.10 12.59
C GLY A 266 -9.15 32.06 14.11
N ASP A 267 -10.16 32.60 14.77
CA ASP A 267 -10.16 32.75 16.23
C ASP A 267 -10.60 31.45 16.96
N HIS A 268 -11.16 30.49 16.20
CA HIS A 268 -11.49 29.12 16.61
C HIS A 268 -11.08 28.07 15.56
N ILE A 269 -10.91 26.81 15.99
CA ILE A 269 -10.86 25.62 15.11
C ILE A 269 -12.27 25.14 14.74
N LEU A 270 -12.38 24.30 13.70
CA LEU A 270 -13.65 23.81 13.13
C LEU A 270 -14.63 24.96 12.82
N ASN A 271 -14.13 26.10 12.33
CA ASN A 271 -14.91 27.33 12.14
C ASN A 271 -16.02 27.29 11.07
N THR A 272 -16.31 26.11 10.52
CA THR A 272 -17.46 25.81 9.66
C THR A 272 -18.55 25.00 10.38
N TYR A 273 -18.36 24.70 11.66
CA TYR A 273 -19.26 23.94 12.52
C TYR A 273 -19.93 24.87 13.54
N ASP A 274 -20.99 24.38 14.18
CA ASP A 274 -21.56 25.02 15.36
C ASP A 274 -20.49 25.31 16.44
N SER A 275 -20.53 26.52 17.00
CA SER A 275 -19.62 26.99 18.07
C SER A 275 -19.47 26.04 19.28
N ARG A 276 -20.49 25.23 19.59
CA ARG A 276 -20.48 24.18 20.62
C ARG A 276 -19.46 23.10 20.30
N ILE A 277 -19.29 22.76 19.03
CA ILE A 277 -18.33 21.76 18.54
C ILE A 277 -16.90 22.33 18.59
N SER A 278 -16.68 23.56 18.10
CA SER A 278 -15.39 24.25 18.23
C SER A 278 -14.93 24.32 19.69
N SER A 279 -15.80 24.81 20.57
CA SER A 279 -15.51 24.95 22.01
C SER A 279 -15.18 23.60 22.66
N PHE A 280 -15.90 22.53 22.29
CA PHE A 280 -15.62 21.20 22.80
C PHE A 280 -14.29 20.65 22.28
N ALA A 281 -13.98 20.84 20.99
CA ALA A 281 -12.73 20.37 20.39
C ALA A 281 -11.52 21.06 21.03
N GLU A 282 -11.59 22.38 21.24
CA GLU A 282 -10.55 23.17 21.92
C GLU A 282 -10.35 22.70 23.37
N GLN A 283 -11.45 22.48 24.11
CA GLN A 283 -11.41 21.92 25.47
C GLN A 283 -10.95 20.45 25.52
N LYS A 284 -11.11 19.66 24.45
CA LYS A 284 -10.58 18.30 24.37
C LYS A 284 -9.08 18.33 24.11
N PHE A 285 -8.64 19.06 23.08
CA PHE A 285 -7.23 19.16 22.71
C PHE A 285 -6.36 19.73 23.84
N ALA A 286 -6.87 20.70 24.62
CA ALA A 286 -6.21 21.20 25.82
C ALA A 286 -6.09 20.16 26.96
N ARG A 287 -6.94 19.13 27.01
CA ARG A 287 -6.82 17.98 27.94
C ARG A 287 -5.92 16.87 27.41
N ASP A 288 -5.86 16.73 26.08
CA ASP A 288 -5.02 15.76 25.36
C ASP A 288 -3.56 16.25 25.21
N GLY A 289 -3.24 17.47 25.62
CA GLY A 289 -1.89 18.06 25.48
C GLY A 289 -1.55 18.54 24.06
N ILE A 290 -2.56 18.80 23.23
CA ILE A 290 -2.39 19.37 21.89
C ILE A 290 -2.47 20.90 21.98
N ASP A 291 -1.37 21.59 21.68
CA ASP A 291 -1.27 23.06 21.74
C ASP A 291 -2.05 23.71 20.59
N VAL A 292 -3.22 24.28 20.89
CA VAL A 292 -4.06 24.98 19.90
C VAL A 292 -3.77 26.49 19.93
N HIS A 293 -3.15 27.00 18.87
CA HIS A 293 -2.85 28.42 18.70
C HIS A 293 -3.81 29.03 17.66
N THR A 294 -4.95 29.54 18.13
CA THR A 294 -5.87 30.35 17.30
C THR A 294 -5.36 31.78 17.14
N GLY A 295 -5.95 32.53 16.20
CA GLY A 295 -5.54 33.89 15.87
C GLY A 295 -4.10 34.00 15.30
N CYS A 296 -3.49 32.88 14.90
CA CYS A 296 -2.08 32.79 14.54
C CYS A 296 -1.89 32.46 13.04
N ARG A 297 -1.09 33.26 12.33
CA ARG A 297 -0.88 33.14 10.89
C ARG A 297 0.59 32.84 10.59
N VAL A 298 0.87 31.71 9.95
CA VAL A 298 2.20 31.41 9.41
C VAL A 298 2.61 32.45 8.36
N LEU A 299 3.86 32.91 8.44
CA LEU A 299 4.51 33.84 7.52
C LEU A 299 5.54 33.16 6.61
N GLY A 300 6.12 32.05 7.05
CA GLY A 300 7.15 31.30 6.33
C GLY A 300 7.54 30.02 7.09
N VAL A 301 8.17 29.09 6.39
CA VAL A 301 8.70 27.83 6.93
C VAL A 301 10.14 27.64 6.47
N SER A 302 10.98 27.02 7.30
CA SER A 302 12.36 26.65 6.99
C SER A 302 12.61 25.17 7.27
N ASN A 303 13.85 24.68 7.09
CA ASN A 303 14.23 23.32 7.46
C ASN A 303 14.27 23.06 8.98
N LYS A 304 14.05 24.08 9.83
CA LYS A 304 14.14 23.98 11.31
C LYS A 304 12.97 24.61 12.06
N GLU A 305 12.34 25.64 11.51
CA GLU A 305 11.36 26.48 12.21
C GLU A 305 10.24 27.03 11.32
N VAL A 306 9.07 27.24 11.93
CA VAL A 306 7.89 27.91 11.36
C VAL A 306 7.80 29.31 11.96
N SER A 307 7.79 30.35 11.13
CA SER A 307 7.57 31.74 11.57
C SER A 307 6.08 32.06 11.60
N VAL A 308 5.57 32.51 12.75
CA VAL A 308 4.14 32.70 13.03
C VAL A 308 3.87 34.11 13.54
N LYS A 309 2.91 34.81 12.92
CA LYS A 309 2.39 36.09 13.42
C LYS A 309 1.15 35.90 14.28
N ILE A 310 1.21 36.39 15.52
CA ILE A 310 0.07 36.46 16.43
C ILE A 310 -0.76 37.70 16.09
N LYS A 311 -2.06 37.55 15.80
CA LYS A 311 -2.93 38.68 15.45
C LYS A 311 -3.13 39.70 16.59
N SER A 312 -3.25 39.22 17.82
CA SER A 312 -3.63 40.03 18.99
C SER A 312 -2.51 40.96 19.47
N THR A 313 -1.27 40.48 19.50
CA THR A 313 -0.08 41.28 19.85
C THR A 313 0.60 41.91 18.64
N GLY A 314 0.38 41.36 17.44
CA GLY A 314 1.10 41.75 16.22
C GLY A 314 2.53 41.18 16.13
N GLU A 315 2.95 40.41 17.13
CA GLU A 315 4.28 39.82 17.29
C GLU A 315 4.54 38.67 16.31
N ASN A 316 5.80 38.49 15.93
CA ASN A 316 6.27 37.34 15.15
C ASN A 316 7.05 36.40 16.07
N VAL A 317 6.54 35.20 16.30
CA VAL A 317 7.20 34.12 17.06
C VAL A 317 7.74 33.08 16.09
N SER A 318 8.88 32.46 16.40
CA SER A 318 9.38 31.31 15.65
C SER A 318 9.23 30.03 16.48
N VAL A 319 8.80 28.95 15.85
CA VAL A 319 8.53 27.67 16.51
C VAL A 319 9.33 26.57 15.80
N PRO A 320 10.25 25.86 16.48
CA PRO A 320 11.01 24.78 15.86
C PRO A 320 10.11 23.56 15.57
N HIS A 321 10.51 22.69 14.64
CA HIS A 321 9.75 21.49 14.30
C HIS A 321 10.60 20.29 13.86
N GLY A 322 10.01 19.11 13.95
CA GLY A 322 10.47 17.88 13.29
C GLY A 322 9.71 17.63 11.98
N MET A 323 8.44 18.03 11.92
CA MET A 323 7.56 17.87 10.75
C MET A 323 6.45 18.93 10.75
N VAL A 324 6.17 19.53 9.58
CA VAL A 324 5.03 20.43 9.37
C VAL A 324 4.02 19.79 8.41
N VAL A 325 2.73 19.82 8.75
CA VAL A 325 1.62 19.40 7.88
C VAL A 325 0.75 20.61 7.56
N TRP A 326 0.63 20.95 6.28
CA TRP A 326 -0.16 22.05 5.78
C TRP A 326 -1.52 21.54 5.27
N SER A 327 -2.55 21.71 6.10
CA SER A 327 -3.90 21.15 5.89
C SER A 327 -4.93 22.22 5.46
N THR A 328 -4.47 23.39 4.98
CA THR A 328 -5.32 24.53 4.65
C THR A 328 -5.05 25.12 3.26
N GLY A 329 -6.09 25.76 2.69
CA GLY A 329 -6.02 26.44 1.41
C GLY A 329 -6.21 25.54 0.19
N VAL A 330 -7.13 25.94 -0.69
CA VAL A 330 -7.33 25.33 -2.02
C VAL A 330 -7.25 26.40 -3.12
N SER A 331 -6.85 25.97 -4.33
CA SER A 331 -6.67 26.81 -5.51
C SER A 331 -7.23 26.14 -6.77
N THR A 332 -7.64 26.94 -7.75
CA THR A 332 -8.04 26.48 -9.08
C THR A 332 -6.81 26.13 -9.91
N ARG A 333 -6.75 24.90 -10.41
CA ARG A 333 -5.60 24.35 -11.18
C ARG A 333 -5.27 25.18 -12.44
N PRO A 334 -4.00 25.25 -12.88
CA PRO A 334 -3.56 26.03 -14.05
C PRO A 334 -4.42 25.84 -15.30
N VAL A 335 -4.66 24.61 -15.76
CA VAL A 335 -5.47 24.36 -16.98
C VAL A 335 -6.90 24.90 -16.88
N VAL A 336 -7.48 25.00 -15.68
CA VAL A 336 -8.81 25.59 -15.46
C VAL A 336 -8.73 27.12 -15.46
N LYS A 337 -7.65 27.69 -14.91
CA LYS A 337 -7.38 29.14 -14.95
C LYS A 337 -7.13 29.62 -16.40
N ASP A 338 -6.28 28.91 -17.15
CA ASP A 338 -6.01 29.19 -18.57
C ASP A 338 -7.28 29.06 -19.43
N PHE A 339 -8.19 28.16 -19.05
CA PHE A 339 -9.52 28.07 -19.66
C PHE A 339 -10.41 29.25 -19.27
N MET A 340 -10.43 29.67 -18.00
CA MET A 340 -11.15 30.87 -17.53
C MET A 340 -10.71 32.13 -18.26
N ASP A 341 -9.40 32.33 -18.48
CA ASP A 341 -8.87 33.45 -19.25
C ASP A 341 -9.41 33.47 -20.69
N GLN A 342 -9.43 32.31 -21.37
CA GLN A 342 -9.96 32.17 -22.75
C GLN A 342 -11.45 32.51 -22.87
N ILE A 343 -12.27 32.21 -21.86
CA ILE A 343 -13.74 32.44 -21.88
C ILE A 343 -14.16 33.77 -21.23
N GLY A 344 -13.22 34.69 -20.98
CA GLY A 344 -13.50 36.00 -20.37
C GLY A 344 -13.79 35.96 -18.86
N GLN A 345 -13.57 34.82 -18.21
CA GLN A 345 -13.74 34.63 -16.76
C GLN A 345 -12.46 34.86 -15.93
N GLY A 346 -11.31 35.12 -16.55
CA GLY A 346 -9.99 35.24 -15.89
C GLY A 346 -9.87 36.17 -14.67
N LYS A 347 -10.79 37.14 -14.53
CA LYS A 347 -10.87 38.01 -13.34
C LYS A 347 -11.52 37.36 -12.11
N ARG A 348 -12.09 36.16 -12.25
CA ARG A 348 -12.70 35.39 -11.15
C ARG A 348 -11.67 34.47 -10.49
N LYS A 349 -11.90 34.11 -9.22
CA LYS A 349 -11.02 33.19 -8.48
C LYS A 349 -11.27 31.70 -8.77
N VAL A 350 -12.45 31.35 -9.27
CA VAL A 350 -12.96 30.00 -9.53
C VAL A 350 -13.86 30.05 -10.77
N LEU A 351 -13.91 28.98 -11.55
CA LEU A 351 -14.73 28.86 -12.76
C LEU A 351 -16.22 28.97 -12.42
N ALA A 352 -16.93 29.88 -13.08
CA ALA A 352 -18.35 30.14 -12.86
C ALA A 352 -19.25 29.33 -13.79
N THR A 353 -20.22 28.64 -13.18
CA THR A 353 -21.32 27.95 -13.86
C THR A 353 -22.66 28.62 -13.63
N ASP A 354 -23.64 28.32 -14.48
CA ASP A 354 -25.05 28.62 -14.27
C ASP A 354 -25.72 27.62 -13.31
N GLU A 355 -27.00 27.83 -13.04
CA GLU A 355 -27.80 27.00 -12.14
C GLU A 355 -27.98 25.54 -12.63
N TRP A 356 -27.59 25.24 -13.87
CA TRP A 356 -27.60 23.90 -14.48
C TRP A 356 -26.18 23.33 -14.65
N LEU A 357 -25.19 23.92 -13.98
CA LEU A 357 -23.78 23.53 -13.97
C LEU A 357 -23.05 23.71 -15.33
N ARG A 358 -23.63 24.45 -16.28
CA ARG A 358 -22.97 24.85 -17.54
C ARG A 358 -22.02 26.00 -17.29
N VAL A 359 -20.84 25.96 -17.90
CA VAL A 359 -19.83 27.03 -17.79
C VAL A 359 -20.32 28.30 -18.47
N LYS A 360 -20.38 29.43 -17.74
CA LYS A 360 -20.90 30.70 -18.29
C LYS A 360 -19.98 31.20 -19.41
N GLY A 361 -20.54 31.35 -20.61
CA GLY A 361 -19.77 31.61 -21.85
C GLY A 361 -19.54 30.38 -22.73
N CYS A 362 -20.04 29.19 -22.34
CA CYS A 362 -19.97 27.95 -23.12
C CYS A 362 -21.30 27.20 -23.09
N GLU A 363 -21.81 26.80 -24.26
CA GLU A 363 -23.08 26.06 -24.36
C GLU A 363 -22.95 24.58 -23.95
N ASN A 364 -21.81 23.95 -24.32
CA ASN A 364 -21.62 22.50 -24.28
C ASN A 364 -20.54 22.05 -23.27
N VAL A 365 -20.12 22.94 -22.37
CA VAL A 365 -19.14 22.66 -21.33
C VAL A 365 -19.80 22.81 -19.96
N TYR A 366 -19.63 21.82 -19.10
CA TYR A 366 -20.13 21.76 -17.73
C TYR A 366 -18.96 21.69 -16.76
N ALA A 367 -19.13 22.15 -15.52
CA ALA A 367 -18.08 22.02 -14.49
C ALA A 367 -18.66 21.72 -13.10
N ILE A 368 -18.05 20.77 -12.39
CA ILE A 368 -18.59 20.15 -11.16
C ILE A 368 -17.49 19.82 -10.14
N GLY A 369 -17.81 19.92 -8.85
CA GLY A 369 -16.85 19.79 -7.75
C GLY A 369 -15.93 21.00 -7.58
N ASP A 370 -14.87 20.85 -6.77
CA ASP A 370 -13.99 21.93 -6.27
C ASP A 370 -13.37 22.86 -7.34
N CYS A 371 -13.40 22.51 -8.63
CA CYS A 371 -12.92 23.38 -9.72
C CYS A 371 -13.91 24.51 -10.09
N ALA A 372 -15.16 24.46 -9.65
CA ALA A 372 -16.23 25.36 -10.10
C ALA A 372 -17.11 25.91 -8.96
N THR A 373 -17.80 27.02 -9.23
CA THR A 373 -18.83 27.61 -8.37
C THR A 373 -20.04 28.02 -9.20
N ILE A 374 -21.24 27.80 -8.67
CA ILE A 374 -22.47 28.30 -9.26
C ILE A 374 -22.51 29.82 -9.04
N ASP A 375 -22.63 30.58 -10.12
CA ASP A 375 -22.75 32.04 -10.11
C ASP A 375 -24.24 32.40 -10.15
N GLN A 376 -24.89 32.09 -9.02
CA GLN A 376 -26.34 32.14 -8.79
C GLN A 376 -26.91 33.48 -9.24
N ARG A 377 -27.99 33.42 -10.02
CA ARG A 377 -28.63 34.59 -10.59
C ARG A 377 -29.40 35.36 -9.53
N LYS A 378 -29.24 36.69 -9.54
CA LYS A 378 -29.93 37.60 -8.63
C LYS A 378 -31.38 37.75 -9.06
N ILE A 379 -32.32 37.69 -8.11
CA ILE A 379 -33.72 37.95 -8.41
C ILE A 379 -33.89 39.39 -8.92
N ARG A 380 -33.14 40.36 -8.36
CA ARG A 380 -33.18 41.76 -8.76
C ARG A 380 -32.85 42.01 -10.24
N GLU A 381 -32.03 41.17 -10.86
CA GLU A 381 -31.69 41.28 -12.29
C GLU A 381 -32.85 40.88 -13.22
N ASP A 382 -33.83 40.12 -12.70
CA ASP A 382 -35.02 39.67 -13.44
C ASP A 382 -36.35 40.23 -12.90
N ILE A 383 -36.38 40.98 -11.79
CA ILE A 383 -37.62 41.47 -11.14
C ILE A 383 -38.65 42.05 -12.12
N GLY A 384 -38.26 42.93 -13.06
CA GLY A 384 -39.21 43.50 -14.03
C GLY A 384 -39.75 42.48 -15.05
N ALA A 385 -38.99 41.43 -15.35
CA ALA A 385 -39.44 40.34 -16.21
C ALA A 385 -40.27 39.29 -15.44
N ILE A 386 -40.07 39.19 -14.13
CA ILE A 386 -40.93 38.40 -13.22
C ILE A 386 -42.28 39.12 -13.06
N PHE A 387 -42.26 40.43 -12.79
CA PHE A 387 -43.46 41.27 -12.68
C PHE A 387 -44.32 41.17 -13.96
N ASN A 388 -43.75 41.45 -15.13
CA ASN A 388 -44.43 41.36 -16.42
C ASN A 388 -44.85 39.93 -16.84
N ALA A 389 -44.49 38.89 -16.07
CA ALA A 389 -44.90 37.50 -16.29
C ALA A 389 -45.91 37.00 -15.24
N ALA A 390 -46.17 37.81 -14.21
CA ALA A 390 -47.20 37.62 -13.19
C ALA A 390 -48.42 38.51 -13.45
N ASP A 391 -48.18 39.77 -13.83
CA ASP A 391 -49.17 40.76 -14.29
C ASP A 391 -49.79 40.26 -15.60
N LYS A 392 -50.93 39.57 -15.48
CA LYS A 392 -51.59 38.87 -16.60
C LYS A 392 -52.59 39.77 -17.32
N ASP A 393 -53.25 40.66 -16.59
CA ASP A 393 -54.23 41.60 -17.14
C ASP A 393 -53.59 42.88 -17.69
N LYS A 394 -52.33 43.16 -17.32
CA LYS A 394 -51.53 44.35 -17.67
C LYS A 394 -52.04 45.62 -16.99
N SER A 395 -52.57 45.47 -15.78
CA SER A 395 -52.96 46.58 -14.89
C SER A 395 -51.77 47.42 -14.44
N GLY A 396 -50.54 46.87 -14.43
CA GLY A 396 -49.36 47.51 -13.84
C GLY A 396 -49.25 47.31 -12.33
N THR A 397 -50.06 46.40 -11.79
CA THR A 397 -50.12 45.98 -10.39
C THR A 397 -50.18 44.46 -10.30
N LEU A 398 -49.74 43.88 -9.19
CA LEU A 398 -49.87 42.45 -8.91
C LEU A 398 -50.86 42.21 -7.78
N THR A 399 -51.89 41.43 -8.05
CA THR A 399 -52.70 40.80 -7.01
C THR A 399 -51.93 39.66 -6.32
N VAL A 400 -52.41 39.24 -5.14
CA VAL A 400 -51.85 38.07 -4.42
C VAL A 400 -51.97 36.79 -5.26
N GLU A 401 -53.05 36.65 -6.03
CA GLU A 401 -53.33 35.47 -6.86
C GLU A 401 -52.41 35.38 -8.09
N GLU A 402 -52.10 36.52 -8.72
CA GLU A 402 -51.11 36.60 -9.81
C GLU A 402 -49.68 36.33 -9.33
N PHE A 403 -49.30 36.85 -8.16
CA PHE A 403 -48.00 36.53 -7.57
C PHE A 403 -47.87 35.03 -7.24
N GLN A 404 -48.97 34.38 -6.84
CA GLN A 404 -49.00 32.95 -6.56
C GLN A 404 -48.77 32.09 -7.82
N ASP A 405 -49.18 32.54 -9.02
CA ASP A 405 -48.96 31.81 -10.29
C ASP A 405 -47.48 31.63 -10.65
N VAL A 406 -46.64 32.59 -10.28
CA VAL A 406 -45.20 32.57 -10.56
C VAL A 406 -44.35 32.05 -9.39
N ILE A 407 -44.96 31.80 -8.23
CA ILE A 407 -44.20 31.64 -6.98
C ILE A 407 -43.34 30.38 -6.95
N ASP A 408 -43.84 29.27 -7.49
CA ASP A 408 -43.08 28.03 -7.58
C ASP A 408 -41.92 28.15 -8.58
N ASP A 409 -42.16 28.79 -9.73
CA ASP A 409 -41.12 29.10 -10.72
C ASP A 409 -40.04 30.02 -10.12
N ILE A 410 -40.42 30.97 -9.24
CA ILE A 410 -39.51 31.84 -8.50
C ILE A 410 -38.72 31.05 -7.46
N LEU A 411 -39.36 30.27 -6.58
CA LEU A 411 -38.71 29.50 -5.52
C LEU A 411 -37.73 28.48 -6.10
N ILE A 412 -38.13 27.73 -7.14
CA ILE A 412 -37.28 26.76 -7.83
C ILE A 412 -36.01 27.44 -8.36
N ARG A 413 -36.15 28.62 -8.97
CA ARG A 413 -35.06 29.32 -9.69
C ARG A 413 -34.17 30.20 -8.81
N TYR A 414 -34.72 30.82 -7.77
CA TYR A 414 -34.03 31.76 -6.88
C TYR A 414 -34.10 31.25 -5.42
N PRO A 415 -33.37 30.16 -5.07
CA PRO A 415 -33.44 29.55 -3.74
C PRO A 415 -33.05 30.50 -2.60
N GLN A 416 -32.40 31.65 -2.87
CA GLN A 416 -32.19 32.70 -1.89
C GLN A 416 -33.50 33.32 -1.34
N VAL A 417 -34.64 33.19 -2.05
CA VAL A 417 -35.98 33.58 -1.55
C VAL A 417 -36.35 32.73 -0.35
N GLU A 418 -36.20 31.41 -0.45
CA GLU A 418 -36.51 30.42 0.60
C GLU A 418 -35.68 30.70 1.87
N LEU A 419 -34.38 30.96 1.69
CA LEU A 419 -33.46 31.37 2.76
C LEU A 419 -33.85 32.73 3.38
N HIS A 420 -34.38 33.67 2.59
CA HIS A 420 -34.82 34.97 3.11
C HIS A 420 -36.05 34.84 4.00
N LEU A 421 -37.05 34.05 3.59
CA LEU A 421 -38.24 33.75 4.39
C LEU A 421 -37.86 33.12 5.74
N GLN A 422 -36.98 32.11 5.72
CA GLN A 422 -36.43 31.48 6.92
C GLN A 422 -35.71 32.50 7.82
N SER A 423 -34.83 33.33 7.25
CA SER A 423 -34.07 34.36 8.00
C SER A 423 -34.97 35.42 8.68
N LYS A 424 -36.13 35.70 8.09
CA LYS A 424 -37.14 36.66 8.58
C LYS A 424 -38.24 35.99 9.42
N ARG A 425 -38.25 34.65 9.53
CA ARG A 425 -39.30 33.83 10.15
C ARG A 425 -40.70 34.05 9.57
N LEU A 426 -40.77 34.29 8.25
CA LEU A 426 -42.02 34.43 7.51
C LEU A 426 -42.61 33.03 7.19
N LEU A 427 -43.94 32.92 7.21
CA LEU A 427 -44.66 31.65 7.05
C LEU A 427 -45.08 31.40 5.60
N SER A 428 -45.26 32.47 4.82
CA SER A 428 -45.66 32.43 3.41
C SER A 428 -44.81 33.40 2.59
N VAL A 429 -44.64 33.12 1.29
CA VAL A 429 -44.02 34.10 0.38
C VAL A 429 -44.91 35.34 0.19
N THR A 430 -46.23 35.20 0.42
CA THR A 430 -47.17 36.34 0.44
C THR A 430 -46.94 37.29 1.63
N ASP A 431 -46.21 36.88 2.66
CA ASP A 431 -45.80 37.80 3.75
C ASP A 431 -44.84 38.89 3.24
N LEU A 432 -44.12 38.66 2.14
CA LEU A 432 -43.26 39.67 1.52
C LEU A 432 -44.06 40.83 0.89
N LEU A 433 -45.37 40.64 0.64
CA LEU A 433 -46.26 41.65 0.05
C LEU A 433 -46.99 42.50 1.10
N LYS A 434 -46.71 42.30 2.39
CA LYS A 434 -47.30 43.09 3.49
C LYS A 434 -46.72 44.50 3.56
N ASP A 435 -47.45 45.43 4.16
CA ASP A 435 -46.92 46.74 4.52
C ASP A 435 -45.96 46.66 5.74
N PRO A 436 -45.19 47.73 6.05
CA PRO A 436 -44.30 47.75 7.21
C PRO A 436 -45.00 47.50 8.56
N GLU A 437 -46.31 47.76 8.63
CA GLU A 437 -47.18 47.56 9.77
C GLU A 437 -47.70 46.10 9.88
N GLY A 438 -47.52 45.28 8.85
CA GLY A 438 -47.85 43.85 8.80
C GLY A 438 -49.20 43.50 8.16
N ASN A 439 -49.94 44.48 7.62
CA ASN A 439 -51.23 44.27 6.96
C ASN A 439 -51.05 43.69 5.55
N ALA A 440 -52.02 42.89 5.11
CA ALA A 440 -52.06 42.40 3.73
C ALA A 440 -52.49 43.51 2.76
N ARG A 441 -51.63 43.85 1.81
CA ARG A 441 -51.98 44.68 0.65
C ARG A 441 -52.82 43.86 -0.33
N LYS A 442 -53.80 44.48 -0.98
CA LYS A 442 -54.60 43.84 -2.04
C LYS A 442 -53.80 43.69 -3.34
N GLU A 443 -53.12 44.78 -3.71
CA GLU A 443 -52.31 44.92 -4.91
C GLU A 443 -50.96 45.55 -4.53
N ILE A 444 -49.91 45.26 -5.32
CA ILE A 444 -48.59 45.89 -5.22
C ILE A 444 -48.13 46.36 -6.61
N ASP A 445 -47.56 47.56 -6.67
CA ASP A 445 -46.95 48.13 -7.87
C ASP A 445 -45.50 47.63 -8.07
N ILE A 446 -44.89 47.97 -9.20
CA ILE A 446 -43.53 47.51 -9.51
C ILE A 446 -42.46 48.03 -8.53
N GLU A 447 -42.63 49.21 -7.91
CA GLU A 447 -41.69 49.71 -6.88
C GLU A 447 -41.92 49.04 -5.52
N GLY A 448 -43.17 48.79 -5.12
CA GLY A 448 -43.49 47.93 -3.98
C GLY A 448 -42.89 46.53 -4.13
N PHE A 449 -42.98 45.94 -5.33
CA PHE A 449 -42.43 44.62 -5.63
C PHE A 449 -40.89 44.59 -5.60
N LYS A 450 -40.25 45.62 -6.15
CA LYS A 450 -38.79 45.84 -6.02
C LYS A 450 -38.37 45.97 -4.56
N SER A 451 -39.15 46.68 -3.73
CA SER A 451 -38.88 46.88 -2.32
C SER A 451 -38.95 45.56 -1.53
N ALA A 452 -40.04 44.79 -1.71
CA ALA A 452 -40.26 43.48 -1.08
C ALA A 452 -39.11 42.50 -1.32
N LEU A 453 -38.63 42.41 -2.57
CA LEU A 453 -37.54 41.50 -2.95
C LEU A 453 -36.14 42.12 -2.80
N SER A 454 -36.03 43.39 -2.38
CA SER A 454 -34.75 44.12 -2.37
C SER A 454 -33.66 43.46 -1.52
N GLN A 455 -34.02 42.84 -0.40
CA GLN A 455 -33.09 42.20 0.54
C GLN A 455 -32.85 40.71 0.25
N VAL A 456 -33.61 40.07 -0.65
CA VAL A 456 -33.53 38.62 -0.91
C VAL A 456 -32.13 38.20 -1.38
N ASP A 457 -31.54 38.94 -2.33
CA ASP A 457 -30.21 38.62 -2.87
C ASP A 457 -29.06 38.76 -1.85
N SER A 458 -29.32 39.28 -0.64
CA SER A 458 -28.34 39.25 0.47
C SER A 458 -28.12 37.84 1.06
N GLN A 459 -29.04 36.91 0.81
CA GLN A 459 -29.00 35.55 1.37
C GLN A 459 -28.31 34.53 0.47
N MET A 460 -27.82 34.94 -0.71
CA MET A 460 -27.04 34.07 -1.58
C MET A 460 -25.73 33.64 -0.90
N LYS A 461 -25.46 32.33 -0.88
CA LYS A 461 -24.22 31.74 -0.38
C LYS A 461 -23.60 30.85 -1.46
N SER A 462 -22.28 30.91 -1.63
CA SER A 462 -21.54 29.94 -2.43
C SER A 462 -21.54 28.58 -1.75
N LEU A 463 -21.67 27.50 -2.53
CA LEU A 463 -21.57 26.14 -2.00
C LEU A 463 -20.13 25.82 -1.54
N PRO A 464 -19.96 25.04 -0.46
CA PRO A 464 -18.63 24.68 0.03
C PRO A 464 -17.98 23.58 -0.82
N ALA A 465 -16.70 23.74 -1.14
CA ALA A 465 -15.88 22.72 -1.82
C ALA A 465 -15.75 21.46 -0.94
N THR A 466 -16.59 20.45 -1.22
CA THR A 466 -16.76 19.26 -0.39
C THR A 466 -17.11 18.04 -1.23
N ALA A 467 -16.76 16.85 -0.72
CA ALA A 467 -17.15 15.56 -1.28
C ALA A 467 -18.68 15.44 -1.50
N GLN A 468 -19.49 15.97 -0.57
CA GLN A 468 -20.96 15.94 -0.68
C GLN A 468 -21.48 16.78 -1.85
N VAL A 469 -21.03 18.03 -1.97
CA VAL A 469 -21.44 18.92 -3.08
C VAL A 469 -20.99 18.34 -4.41
N ALA A 470 -19.73 17.88 -4.48
CA ALA A 470 -19.16 17.25 -5.67
C ALA A 470 -19.98 16.02 -6.11
N ALA A 471 -20.27 15.09 -5.18
CA ALA A 471 -21.03 13.88 -5.47
C ALA A 471 -22.47 14.19 -5.94
N GLN A 472 -23.16 15.11 -5.25
CA GLN A 472 -24.53 15.50 -5.62
C GLN A 472 -24.57 16.20 -6.99
N GLN A 473 -23.59 17.05 -7.31
CA GLN A 473 -23.47 17.67 -8.64
C GLN A 473 -23.26 16.62 -9.74
N GLY A 474 -22.45 15.59 -9.47
CA GLY A 474 -22.25 14.46 -10.39
C GLY A 474 -23.54 13.70 -10.70
N THR A 475 -24.25 13.24 -9.65
CA THR A 475 -25.52 12.49 -9.75
C THR A 475 -26.67 13.33 -10.35
N TYR A 476 -26.72 14.63 -10.08
CA TYR A 476 -27.65 15.55 -10.75
C TYR A 476 -27.34 15.63 -12.25
N LEU A 477 -26.08 15.86 -12.62
CA LEU A 477 -25.71 16.12 -14.01
C LEU A 477 -25.87 14.88 -14.89
N SER A 478 -25.61 13.69 -14.36
CA SER A 478 -25.92 12.43 -15.05
C SER A 478 -27.43 12.25 -15.24
N SER A 479 -28.26 12.59 -14.24
CA SER A 479 -29.71 12.55 -14.39
C SER A 479 -30.20 13.48 -15.52
N CYS A 480 -29.65 14.69 -15.61
CA CYS A 480 -29.91 15.59 -16.74
C CYS A 480 -29.46 14.99 -18.09
N PHE A 481 -28.29 14.35 -18.15
CA PHE A 481 -27.81 13.70 -19.38
C PHE A 481 -28.68 12.51 -19.80
N ASN A 482 -29.16 11.70 -18.84
CA ASN A 482 -30.03 10.55 -19.09
C ASN A 482 -31.41 10.99 -19.59
N LYS A 483 -31.99 12.06 -19.01
CA LYS A 483 -33.30 12.60 -19.41
C LYS A 483 -33.29 13.48 -20.67
N ARG A 484 -32.12 13.76 -21.26
CA ARG A 484 -31.92 14.91 -22.15
C ARG A 484 -32.76 14.92 -23.41
N GLU A 485 -33.01 13.77 -24.01
CA GLU A 485 -33.84 13.67 -25.22
C GLU A 485 -35.34 13.84 -24.90
N LEU A 486 -35.79 13.30 -23.75
CA LEU A 486 -37.15 13.44 -23.24
C LEU A 486 -37.47 14.88 -22.81
N ALA A 487 -36.52 15.57 -22.18
CA ALA A 487 -36.68 16.94 -21.67
C ALA A 487 -37.01 17.99 -22.77
N ASN A 488 -36.66 17.71 -24.04
CA ASN A 488 -37.05 18.54 -25.19
C ASN A 488 -38.57 18.52 -25.44
N PHE A 489 -39.26 17.44 -25.05
CA PHE A 489 -40.70 17.26 -25.21
C PHE A 489 -41.46 17.54 -23.89
N THR A 490 -40.88 17.19 -22.74
CA THR A 490 -41.46 17.40 -21.41
C THR A 490 -40.44 18.10 -20.49
N PRO A 491 -40.32 19.44 -20.56
CA PRO A 491 -39.35 20.20 -19.77
C PRO A 491 -39.75 20.25 -18.28
N GLU A 492 -38.84 19.84 -17.40
CA GLU A 492 -39.07 19.74 -15.95
C GLU A 492 -38.80 21.05 -15.19
N GLY A 493 -38.19 22.05 -15.83
CA GLY A 493 -37.64 23.24 -15.18
C GLY A 493 -38.61 24.43 -15.02
N PRO A 494 -38.15 25.50 -14.35
CA PRO A 494 -38.97 26.70 -14.13
C PRO A 494 -39.19 27.51 -15.42
N ARG A 495 -40.21 28.37 -15.42
CA ARG A 495 -40.59 29.29 -16.51
C ARG A 495 -39.43 30.22 -16.91
N ARG A 496 -39.28 30.46 -18.22
CA ARG A 496 -38.27 31.37 -18.77
C ARG A 496 -38.77 32.83 -18.73
N PHE A 497 -38.69 33.50 -17.58
CA PHE A 497 -39.11 34.91 -17.41
C PHE A 497 -38.59 35.90 -18.48
N LYS A 498 -37.43 35.63 -19.09
CA LYS A 498 -36.91 36.35 -20.27
C LYS A 498 -36.89 35.40 -21.47
N GLY A 499 -38.05 35.23 -22.10
CA GLY A 499 -38.27 34.33 -23.24
C GLY A 499 -39.65 33.68 -23.22
N SER A 500 -39.81 32.60 -23.98
CA SER A 500 -40.98 31.71 -23.95
C SER A 500 -40.60 30.31 -23.46
N GLY A 501 -41.57 29.55 -22.96
CA GLY A 501 -41.39 28.17 -22.49
C GLY A 501 -40.78 28.03 -21.08
N ARG A 502 -40.38 26.79 -20.75
CA ARG A 502 -39.72 26.41 -19.49
C ARG A 502 -38.25 26.05 -19.73
N HIS A 503 -37.43 26.03 -18.68
CA HIS A 503 -36.11 25.40 -18.72
C HIS A 503 -36.27 23.88 -18.76
N ASP A 504 -35.32 23.20 -19.37
CA ASP A 504 -35.46 21.79 -19.74
C ASP A 504 -35.39 20.85 -18.51
N PHE A 505 -34.62 21.28 -17.49
CA PHE A 505 -34.45 20.62 -16.20
C PHE A 505 -34.70 21.59 -15.04
N LEU A 506 -35.01 21.06 -13.86
CA LEU A 506 -34.86 21.78 -12.59
C LEU A 506 -33.38 22.19 -12.39
N PRO A 507 -33.09 23.35 -11.77
CA PRO A 507 -31.72 23.75 -11.42
C PRO A 507 -31.14 22.88 -10.29
N PHE A 508 -29.81 22.87 -10.18
CA PHE A 508 -29.12 22.15 -9.10
C PHE A 508 -29.43 22.75 -7.72
N ARG A 509 -29.88 21.90 -6.79
CA ARG A 509 -30.09 22.24 -5.37
C ARG A 509 -29.25 21.31 -4.49
N TYR A 510 -28.31 21.87 -3.73
CA TYR A 510 -27.53 21.12 -2.74
C TYR A 510 -28.38 20.78 -1.51
N LYS A 511 -28.32 19.53 -1.05
CA LYS A 511 -28.89 19.09 0.23
C LYS A 511 -27.77 18.78 1.20
N HIS A 512 -27.61 19.58 2.25
CA HIS A 512 -26.66 19.28 3.32
C HIS A 512 -27.10 18.02 4.08
N LEU A 513 -26.17 17.08 4.29
CA LEU A 513 -26.42 15.80 4.97
C LEU A 513 -25.85 15.76 6.40
N GLY A 514 -25.33 16.89 6.88
CA GLY A 514 -24.54 16.97 8.11
C GLY A 514 -23.05 16.85 7.86
N GLN A 515 -22.26 17.08 8.89
CA GLN A 515 -20.79 17.04 8.90
C GLN A 515 -20.27 16.42 10.21
N PHE A 516 -19.13 15.73 10.13
CA PHE A 516 -18.52 15.00 11.23
C PHE A 516 -17.06 15.44 11.39
N ALA A 517 -16.58 15.49 12.63
CA ALA A 517 -15.17 15.65 12.96
C ALA A 517 -14.80 14.65 14.06
N PRO A 518 -14.10 13.55 13.74
CA PRO A 518 -13.32 12.78 14.70
C PRO A 518 -12.37 13.66 15.53
N LEU A 519 -12.32 13.44 16.84
CA LEU A 519 -11.54 14.22 17.81
C LEU A 519 -10.59 13.35 18.66
N GLY A 520 -10.46 12.06 18.35
CA GLY A 520 -9.60 11.11 19.06
C GLY A 520 -10.14 10.64 20.41
N GLY A 521 -9.45 9.73 21.10
CA GLY A 521 -9.85 9.16 22.39
C GLY A 521 -11.22 8.46 22.37
N GLU A 522 -11.53 7.79 21.25
CA GLU A 522 -12.84 7.23 20.88
C GLU A 522 -13.99 8.26 20.73
N GLN A 523 -13.71 9.54 20.46
CA GLN A 523 -14.74 10.60 20.39
C GLN A 523 -14.79 11.28 19.02
N ALA A 524 -16.01 11.61 18.59
CA ALA A 524 -16.27 12.53 17.48
C ALA A 524 -17.29 13.60 17.88
N ALA A 525 -17.31 14.68 17.12
CA ALA A 525 -18.43 15.61 17.04
C ALA A 525 -19.15 15.45 15.69
N ALA A 526 -20.44 15.76 15.67
CA ALA A 526 -21.27 15.78 14.47
C ALA A 526 -22.30 16.91 14.56
N GLU A 527 -22.51 17.57 13.43
CA GLU A 527 -23.59 18.54 13.20
C GLU A 527 -24.49 17.94 12.13
N LEU A 528 -25.76 17.73 12.45
CA LEU A 528 -26.72 17.00 11.61
C LEU A 528 -27.93 17.90 11.29
N PRO A 529 -28.62 17.68 10.15
CA PRO A 529 -29.68 18.58 9.70
C PRO A 529 -30.80 18.78 10.73
N GLY A 530 -31.22 20.03 10.94
CA GLY A 530 -32.16 20.41 11.99
C GLY A 530 -31.48 20.83 13.30
N ASP A 531 -30.38 21.59 13.20
CA ASP A 531 -29.60 22.18 14.31
C ASP A 531 -29.09 21.16 15.36
N TRP A 532 -29.03 19.88 14.98
CA TRP A 532 -28.79 18.76 15.90
C TRP A 532 -27.30 18.47 16.04
N VAL A 533 -26.72 18.93 17.15
CA VAL A 533 -25.32 18.70 17.51
C VAL A 533 -25.20 17.47 18.42
N SER A 534 -24.30 16.55 18.06
CA SER A 534 -24.00 15.32 18.79
C SER A 534 -22.51 15.22 19.04
N VAL A 535 -22.09 14.87 20.26
CA VAL A 535 -20.67 14.82 20.64
C VAL A 535 -20.40 13.64 21.59
N GLY A 536 -19.31 12.91 21.36
CA GLY A 536 -18.78 11.89 22.26
C GLY A 536 -18.63 10.51 21.61
N ARG A 537 -18.62 9.46 22.45
CA ARG A 537 -18.34 8.07 22.01
C ARG A 537 -19.45 7.45 21.16
N SER A 538 -20.71 7.74 21.47
CA SER A 538 -21.86 7.34 20.62
C SER A 538 -21.77 7.95 19.23
N THR A 539 -21.25 9.17 19.12
CA THR A 539 -21.02 9.89 17.85
C THR A 539 -19.90 9.25 17.03
N GLN A 540 -18.85 8.73 17.68
CA GLN A 540 -17.80 7.93 17.02
C GLN A 540 -18.37 6.61 16.45
N TRP A 541 -19.26 5.92 17.18
CA TRP A 541 -19.94 4.73 16.65
C TRP A 541 -20.93 5.05 15.52
N LEU A 542 -21.59 6.21 15.55
CA LEU A 542 -22.40 6.72 14.44
C LEU A 542 -21.52 7.02 13.21
N TRP A 543 -20.35 7.62 13.41
CA TRP A 543 -19.35 7.84 12.35
C TRP A 543 -18.91 6.52 11.71
N TYR A 544 -18.42 5.54 12.48
CA TYR A 544 -18.10 4.20 11.94
C TYR A 544 -19.27 3.59 11.16
N SER A 545 -20.50 3.70 11.68
CA SER A 545 -21.70 3.16 11.03
C SER A 545 -22.02 3.84 9.69
N ILE A 546 -21.79 5.15 9.57
CA ILE A 546 -22.03 5.91 8.33
C ILE A 546 -20.97 5.61 7.27
N TYR A 547 -19.72 5.56 7.68
CA TYR A 547 -18.61 5.35 6.76
C TYR A 547 -18.49 3.88 6.31
N ALA A 548 -18.93 2.90 7.11
CA ALA A 548 -18.90 1.49 6.73
C ALA A 548 -19.95 1.08 5.67
N SER A 549 -21.13 1.72 5.63
CA SER A 549 -22.20 1.39 4.67
C SER A 549 -22.29 2.34 3.47
N GLY A 550 -21.43 3.36 3.39
CA GLY A 550 -21.54 4.44 2.40
C GLY A 550 -22.72 5.39 2.63
N GLY A 551 -23.27 5.42 3.85
CA GLY A 551 -24.50 6.11 4.24
C GLY A 551 -25.23 5.29 5.30
N GLY A 552 -25.20 5.73 6.57
CA GLY A 552 -25.35 4.86 7.75
C GLY A 552 -26.75 4.57 8.26
N LEU A 553 -26.85 3.48 9.06
CA LEU A 553 -27.76 3.33 10.21
C LEU A 553 -27.45 2.06 11.07
N VAL A 554 -26.72 2.26 12.19
CA VAL A 554 -26.99 1.86 13.61
C VAL A 554 -27.54 0.44 13.96
N ALA A 555 -27.18 -0.28 15.05
CA ALA A 555 -26.02 -0.31 15.99
C ALA A 555 -26.22 -1.42 17.10
N TYR A 556 -25.23 -1.55 18.03
CA TYR A 556 -25.24 -2.22 19.37
C TYR A 556 -24.98 -3.76 19.43
N SER A 557 -24.36 -4.37 20.47
CA SER A 557 -23.45 -3.99 21.60
C SER A 557 -22.98 -5.28 22.36
N ASN A 558 -22.27 -5.39 23.50
CA ASN A 558 -21.67 -4.49 24.51
C ASN A 558 -20.64 -5.26 25.40
N VAL A 559 -19.44 -4.74 25.73
CA VAL A 559 -18.52 -5.28 26.80
C VAL A 559 -17.69 -4.13 27.46
N ARG A 560 -17.30 -4.30 28.73
CA ARG A 560 -16.66 -3.30 29.62
C ARG A 560 -15.11 -3.32 29.61
N PRO A 561 -14.43 -2.22 30.00
CA PRO A 561 -13.00 -2.21 30.32
C PRO A 561 -12.69 -2.89 31.68
N TYR A 562 -11.40 -3.17 31.93
CA TYR A 562 -10.90 -3.57 33.26
C TYR A 562 -9.55 -2.89 33.60
N SER A 563 -9.12 -3.02 34.85
CA SER A 563 -8.25 -2.08 35.57
C SER A 563 -6.73 -2.35 35.52
N SER A 564 -6.01 -1.44 36.17
CA SER A 564 -4.56 -1.24 36.18
C SER A 564 -3.76 -2.06 37.21
N VAL A 565 -2.44 -1.79 37.26
CA VAL A 565 -1.43 -2.18 38.27
C VAL A 565 -0.81 -3.57 38.06
N TYR A 566 0.48 -3.58 37.68
CA TYR A 566 1.57 -3.78 38.63
C TYR A 566 2.78 -2.93 38.23
N ALA A 567 3.49 -2.42 39.24
CA ALA A 567 4.83 -1.85 39.10
C ALA A 567 5.81 -2.82 39.79
N ASP A 568 7.07 -2.84 39.35
CA ASP A 568 8.11 -3.58 40.07
C ASP A 568 9.48 -2.90 39.98
N ALA A 569 10.35 -3.21 40.93
CA ALA A 569 11.45 -2.34 41.32
C ALA A 569 12.75 -2.48 40.50
N ALA A 570 13.54 -1.40 40.44
CA ALA A 570 14.86 -1.41 39.85
C ALA A 570 15.87 -2.17 40.74
N GLN A 571 16.49 -3.22 40.19
CA GLN A 571 17.62 -3.93 40.81
C GLN A 571 18.98 -3.36 40.37
N PRO A 572 20.05 -3.51 41.17
CA PRO A 572 21.35 -2.88 40.92
C PRO A 572 22.04 -3.37 39.64
N THR A 573 22.79 -2.47 39.01
CA THR A 573 23.41 -2.66 37.69
C THR A 573 24.63 -3.58 37.71
N ILE A 574 24.40 -4.89 37.59
CA ILE A 574 25.41 -5.82 37.09
C ILE A 574 25.74 -5.44 35.65
N LYS A 575 27.03 -5.27 35.32
CA LYS A 575 27.49 -4.96 33.95
C LYS A 575 27.21 -6.16 33.04
N LYS A 576 26.11 -6.09 32.28
CA LYS A 576 25.72 -7.11 31.29
C LYS A 576 26.73 -7.18 30.14
N LYS A 577 26.83 -8.36 29.49
CA LYS A 577 27.59 -8.49 28.24
C LYS A 577 26.76 -8.00 27.06
N LYS A 578 27.34 -7.21 26.17
CA LYS A 578 26.64 -6.54 25.06
C LYS A 578 26.72 -7.33 23.75
N VAL A 579 25.56 -7.64 23.18
CA VAL A 579 25.39 -8.38 21.92
C VAL A 579 24.84 -7.44 20.86
N VAL A 580 25.58 -7.21 19.78
CA VAL A 580 25.10 -6.40 18.64
C VAL A 580 24.64 -7.32 17.51
N VAL A 581 23.45 -7.08 16.97
CA VAL A 581 22.85 -7.83 15.86
C VAL A 581 22.72 -6.91 14.64
N LEU A 582 23.40 -7.23 13.54
CA LEU A 582 23.36 -6.46 12.30
C LEU A 582 22.37 -7.09 11.31
N GLY A 583 21.28 -6.38 11.02
CA GLY A 583 20.26 -6.78 10.05
C GLY A 583 19.06 -7.55 10.64
N THR A 584 17.88 -7.28 10.10
CA THR A 584 16.57 -7.68 10.65
C THR A 584 15.85 -8.76 9.82
N GLY A 585 16.53 -9.36 8.85
CA GLY A 585 16.01 -10.49 8.06
C GLY A 585 15.86 -11.79 8.86
N TRP A 586 15.58 -12.89 8.15
CA TRP A 586 15.28 -14.22 8.71
C TRP A 586 16.22 -14.70 9.82
N ALA A 587 17.54 -14.57 9.65
CA ALA A 587 18.50 -15.01 10.65
C ALA A 587 18.49 -14.14 11.91
N GLY A 588 18.57 -12.82 11.77
CA GLY A 588 18.59 -11.88 12.89
C GLY A 588 17.29 -11.91 13.68
N THR A 589 16.14 -11.92 12.99
CA THR A 589 14.82 -12.02 13.63
C THR A 589 14.59 -13.36 14.31
N SER A 590 15.09 -14.48 13.75
CA SER A 590 15.02 -15.79 14.41
C SER A 590 15.94 -15.89 15.64
N PHE A 591 17.15 -15.31 15.57
CA PHE A 591 18.06 -15.20 16.70
C PHE A 591 17.41 -14.41 17.84
N LEU A 592 16.94 -13.19 17.56
CA LEU A 592 16.28 -12.33 18.54
C LEU A 592 15.08 -13.06 19.19
N LYS A 593 14.16 -13.60 18.39
CA LYS A 593 12.95 -14.31 18.86
C LYS A 593 13.22 -15.49 19.81
N ASN A 594 14.39 -16.11 19.73
CA ASN A 594 14.76 -17.28 20.52
C ASN A 594 15.75 -16.98 21.66
N LEU A 595 16.32 -15.77 21.71
CA LEU A 595 17.21 -15.34 22.79
C LEU A 595 16.38 -15.09 24.07
N LYS A 596 16.95 -15.48 25.23
CA LYS A 596 16.27 -15.48 26.54
C LYS A 596 17.17 -15.23 27.76
N ASP A 597 18.51 -15.21 27.63
CA ASP A 597 19.41 -14.92 28.76
C ASP A 597 19.29 -13.45 29.24
N PRO A 598 18.78 -13.17 30.45
CA PRO A 598 18.60 -11.81 30.96
C PRO A 598 19.91 -11.13 31.37
N SER A 599 21.04 -11.82 31.38
CA SER A 599 22.37 -11.24 31.66
C SER A 599 23.08 -10.66 30.43
N LEU A 600 22.43 -10.72 29.26
CA LEU A 600 22.84 -10.02 28.05
C LEU A 600 22.12 -8.67 27.94
N ASP A 601 22.83 -7.68 27.38
CA ASP A 601 22.27 -6.46 26.80
C ASP A 601 22.32 -6.61 25.28
N VAL A 602 21.25 -6.29 24.56
CA VAL A 602 21.13 -6.62 23.13
C VAL A 602 20.82 -5.38 22.33
N GLN A 603 21.61 -5.06 21.32
CA GLN A 603 21.39 -3.92 20.44
C GLN A 603 21.21 -4.38 18.99
N VAL A 604 20.13 -3.95 18.34
CA VAL A 604 19.83 -4.27 16.94
C VAL A 604 20.14 -3.05 16.08
N VAL A 605 20.89 -3.24 15.00
CA VAL A 605 21.22 -2.19 14.03
C VAL A 605 20.80 -2.65 12.64
N SER A 606 19.90 -1.91 11.98
CA SER A 606 19.41 -2.24 10.63
C SER A 606 18.81 -1.02 9.93
N PRO A 607 19.01 -0.85 8.61
CA PRO A 607 18.35 0.21 7.84
C PRO A 607 16.84 -0.01 7.64
N CYS A 608 16.28 -1.13 8.14
CA CYS A 608 14.82 -1.29 8.26
C CYS A 608 14.42 -1.69 9.69
N ASN A 609 13.38 -1.03 10.19
CA ASN A 609 12.76 -1.28 11.50
C ASN A 609 11.72 -2.42 11.49
N TYR A 610 11.55 -3.14 10.37
CA TYR A 610 10.67 -4.30 10.21
C TYR A 610 11.42 -5.59 9.79
N PHE A 611 10.75 -6.73 10.01
CA PHE A 611 11.02 -8.01 9.37
C PHE A 611 10.06 -8.19 8.18
N ALA A 612 10.55 -8.74 7.06
CA ALA A 612 9.74 -9.09 5.90
C ALA A 612 9.68 -10.61 5.68
N PHE A 613 8.48 -11.15 5.49
CA PHE A 613 8.25 -12.54 5.13
C PHE A 613 8.50 -12.74 3.63
N THR A 614 9.78 -12.80 3.26
CA THR A 614 10.22 -12.84 1.85
C THR A 614 9.56 -13.89 0.95
N PRO A 615 9.10 -15.08 1.41
CA PRO A 615 8.39 -16.06 0.58
C PRO A 615 7.00 -15.66 0.09
N LEU A 616 6.49 -14.47 0.41
CA LEU A 616 5.24 -13.92 -0.15
C LEU A 616 5.45 -12.62 -0.94
N LEU A 617 6.70 -12.21 -1.19
CA LEU A 617 6.99 -11.04 -2.02
C LEU A 617 6.48 -11.17 -3.47
N PRO A 618 6.53 -12.34 -4.15
CA PRO A 618 5.88 -12.52 -5.46
C PRO A 618 4.39 -12.17 -5.41
N SER A 619 3.64 -12.66 -4.41
CA SER A 619 2.23 -12.31 -4.20
C SER A 619 1.97 -10.81 -3.95
N VAL A 620 2.92 -10.08 -3.37
CA VAL A 620 2.84 -8.62 -3.20
C VAL A 620 3.01 -7.88 -4.52
N THR A 621 3.86 -8.35 -5.45
CA THR A 621 4.04 -7.70 -6.77
C THR A 621 2.77 -7.64 -7.63
N VAL A 622 1.78 -8.49 -7.34
CA VAL A 622 0.51 -8.55 -8.07
C VAL A 622 -0.73 -8.23 -7.23
N GLY A 623 -0.60 -8.02 -5.92
CA GLY A 623 -1.74 -7.76 -5.03
C GLY A 623 -2.58 -9.00 -4.69
N THR A 624 -1.97 -10.19 -4.73
CA THR A 624 -2.49 -11.44 -4.13
C THR A 624 -2.43 -11.37 -2.59
N VAL A 625 -1.41 -10.68 -2.05
CA VAL A 625 -1.23 -10.37 -0.63
C VAL A 625 -0.79 -8.90 -0.49
N GLU A 626 -1.18 -8.22 0.59
CA GLU A 626 -0.79 -6.83 0.81
C GLU A 626 0.61 -6.67 1.42
N ALA A 627 1.30 -5.60 1.04
CA ALA A 627 2.66 -5.27 1.49
C ALA A 627 2.77 -5.23 3.03
N ARG A 628 1.74 -4.67 3.70
CA ARG A 628 1.60 -4.59 5.16
C ARG A 628 1.45 -5.94 5.86
N SER A 629 0.95 -6.96 5.14
CA SER A 629 0.56 -8.27 5.66
C SER A 629 1.76 -9.20 5.75
N VAL A 630 2.78 -8.98 4.91
CA VAL A 630 4.05 -9.72 4.94
C VAL A 630 5.10 -9.09 5.85
N VAL A 631 4.86 -7.90 6.42
CA VAL A 631 5.80 -7.22 7.34
C VAL A 631 5.32 -7.17 8.78
N GLU A 632 6.27 -7.23 9.73
CA GLU A 632 6.03 -7.02 11.16
C GLU A 632 7.15 -6.14 11.75
N PRO A 633 6.84 -5.04 12.46
CA PRO A 633 7.85 -4.20 13.11
C PRO A 633 8.73 -5.00 14.10
N ILE A 634 10.04 -4.79 14.05
CA ILE A 634 11.01 -5.47 14.92
C ILE A 634 10.73 -5.12 16.38
N ARG A 635 10.34 -3.87 16.67
CA ARG A 635 9.92 -3.43 18.01
C ARG A 635 8.74 -4.27 18.56
N ASN A 636 7.80 -4.70 17.72
CA ASN A 636 6.69 -5.59 18.14
C ASN A 636 7.14 -7.03 18.43
N ILE A 637 8.12 -7.54 17.67
CA ILE A 637 8.70 -8.87 17.87
C ILE A 637 9.51 -8.88 19.16
N VAL A 638 10.35 -7.86 19.33
CA VAL A 638 11.31 -7.68 20.44
C VAL A 638 10.62 -7.34 21.76
N LYS A 639 9.56 -6.51 21.78
CA LYS A 639 8.87 -6.13 23.03
C LYS A 639 8.30 -7.34 23.78
N LYS A 640 7.89 -8.39 23.06
CA LYS A 640 7.39 -9.66 23.65
C LYS A 640 8.48 -10.50 24.33
N ILE A 641 9.73 -10.08 24.19
CA ILE A 641 10.94 -10.70 24.76
C ILE A 641 11.43 -9.85 25.94
N ASP A 642 11.37 -8.51 25.81
CA ASP A 642 11.68 -7.57 26.91
C ASP A 642 10.74 -7.75 28.11
N THR A 643 9.46 -8.10 27.87
CA THR A 643 8.51 -8.57 28.91
C THR A 643 8.92 -9.86 29.63
N VAL A 644 10.12 -10.41 29.36
CA VAL A 644 10.77 -11.53 30.05
C VAL A 644 12.13 -11.09 30.65
N ASN A 645 12.26 -9.81 31.02
CA ASN A 645 13.43 -9.16 31.62
C ASN A 645 14.68 -9.05 30.70
N GLN A 646 14.47 -8.83 29.40
CA GLN A 646 15.53 -8.61 28.41
C GLN A 646 15.42 -7.25 27.71
N LYS A 647 16.10 -6.22 28.24
CA LYS A 647 16.26 -4.95 27.51
C LYS A 647 16.92 -5.18 26.15
N VAL A 648 16.26 -4.72 25.08
CA VAL A 648 16.76 -4.79 23.71
C VAL A 648 16.62 -3.43 23.02
N HIS A 649 17.74 -2.87 22.58
CA HIS A 649 17.84 -1.53 22.00
C HIS A 649 17.90 -1.58 20.47
N CYS A 650 16.77 -1.34 19.79
CA CYS A 650 16.73 -1.21 18.33
C CYS A 650 17.11 0.22 17.90
N LYS A 651 18.09 0.35 16.99
CA LYS A 651 18.43 1.59 16.28
C LYS A 651 18.33 1.38 14.77
N SER A 652 17.77 2.34 14.05
CA SER A 652 17.84 2.36 12.58
C SER A 652 18.96 3.27 12.05
N THR A 653 19.33 3.07 10.79
CA THR A 653 20.42 3.76 10.08
C THR A 653 19.92 4.28 8.72
N GLN A 654 18.75 4.92 8.70
CA GLN A 654 18.21 5.51 7.47
C GLN A 654 18.89 6.84 7.18
N ASN A 655 19.31 7.04 5.92
CA ASN A 655 19.81 8.33 5.45
C ASN A 655 18.65 9.32 5.30
N THR A 656 18.49 10.23 6.25
CA THR A 656 17.62 11.39 6.07
C THR A 656 18.29 12.38 5.12
N ASN A 657 17.79 12.47 3.88
CA ASN A 657 18.20 13.48 2.89
C ASN A 657 17.68 14.89 3.26
N VAL A 658 18.09 15.43 4.41
CA VAL A 658 18.29 16.87 4.69
C VAL A 658 19.35 16.96 5.81
N ASP A 659 20.47 17.64 5.53
CA ASP A 659 21.44 18.19 6.48
C ASP A 659 21.97 17.28 7.62
N GLY A 660 22.64 16.17 7.29
CA GLY A 660 23.70 15.61 8.14
C GLY A 660 23.78 14.08 8.27
N ASN A 661 24.92 13.49 7.87
CA ASN A 661 25.25 12.09 8.18
C ASN A 661 25.78 11.98 9.63
N ALA A 662 24.93 11.50 10.55
CA ALA A 662 25.36 11.18 11.91
C ALA A 662 26.00 9.77 11.97
N GLU A 663 27.34 9.70 11.85
CA GLU A 663 28.11 8.46 11.97
C GLU A 663 28.29 8.04 13.45
N PHE A 664 27.37 7.20 13.97
CA PHE A 664 27.44 6.72 15.35
C PHE A 664 28.22 5.40 15.51
N THR A 665 29.05 5.31 16.55
CA THR A 665 29.80 4.09 16.90
C THR A 665 29.02 3.18 17.85
N VAL A 666 29.27 1.86 17.82
CA VAL A 666 28.63 0.87 18.69
C VAL A 666 29.61 -0.21 19.18
N ASP A 667 30.01 -0.15 20.44
CA ASP A 667 30.79 -1.22 21.10
C ASP A 667 29.99 -2.52 21.26
N TYR A 668 30.69 -3.66 21.33
CA TYR A 668 30.12 -4.99 21.56
C TYR A 668 31.09 -5.94 22.28
N ASP A 669 30.56 -6.86 23.09
CA ASP A 669 31.29 -8.06 23.53
C ASP A 669 31.15 -9.20 22.51
N TYR A 670 29.98 -9.29 21.86
CA TYR A 670 29.66 -10.24 20.79
C TYR A 670 28.94 -9.56 19.63
N LEU A 671 29.28 -9.93 18.40
CA LEU A 671 28.66 -9.40 17.17
C LEU A 671 27.99 -10.53 16.38
N VAL A 672 26.77 -10.32 15.91
CA VAL A 672 25.99 -11.26 15.10
C VAL A 672 25.64 -10.62 13.76
N ILE A 673 26.35 -11.01 12.70
CA ILE A 673 26.18 -10.48 11.34
C ILE A 673 25.08 -11.28 10.63
N ALA A 674 23.93 -10.67 10.40
CA ALA A 674 22.73 -11.29 9.81
C ALA A 674 22.16 -10.47 8.63
N MET A 675 23.03 -9.73 7.93
CA MET A 675 22.66 -8.72 6.92
C MET A 675 22.16 -9.28 5.59
N GLY A 676 22.30 -10.60 5.37
CA GLY A 676 21.93 -11.29 4.13
C GLY A 676 22.76 -10.89 2.90
N ALA A 677 22.39 -11.44 1.75
CA ALA A 677 23.00 -11.17 0.46
C ALA A 677 22.19 -10.15 -0.36
N ARG A 678 22.84 -9.52 -1.35
CA ARG A 678 22.23 -8.71 -2.41
C ARG A 678 22.02 -9.53 -3.69
N ALA A 679 21.25 -9.01 -4.62
CA ALA A 679 21.20 -9.52 -5.99
C ALA A 679 22.58 -9.49 -6.67
N ASN A 680 22.78 -10.41 -7.60
CA ASN A 680 23.98 -10.49 -8.43
C ASN A 680 23.61 -10.39 -9.91
N THR A 681 24.02 -9.28 -10.53
CA THR A 681 23.89 -9.03 -11.96
C THR A 681 24.96 -9.75 -12.79
N PHE A 682 25.91 -10.45 -12.16
CA PHE A 682 27.09 -11.08 -12.78
C PHE A 682 27.96 -10.11 -13.60
N ASN A 683 27.84 -8.80 -13.34
CA ASN A 683 28.40 -7.70 -14.13
C ASN A 683 27.88 -7.63 -15.58
N THR A 684 26.73 -8.27 -15.87
CA THR A 684 26.01 -8.13 -17.15
C THR A 684 25.60 -6.65 -17.34
N PRO A 685 26.03 -5.98 -18.43
CA PRO A 685 25.74 -4.56 -18.63
C PRO A 685 24.25 -4.26 -18.80
N GLY A 686 23.79 -3.12 -18.27
CA GLY A 686 22.42 -2.65 -18.42
C GLY A 686 21.39 -3.23 -17.45
N VAL A 687 21.74 -4.27 -16.67
CA VAL A 687 20.80 -4.87 -15.70
C VAL A 687 20.53 -3.92 -14.53
N VAL A 688 21.49 -3.08 -14.15
CA VAL A 688 21.36 -2.13 -13.04
C VAL A 688 20.37 -1.02 -13.39
N GLU A 689 20.34 -0.64 -14.67
CA GLU A 689 19.69 0.55 -15.18
C GLU A 689 18.29 0.26 -15.75
N ASN A 690 18.02 -0.98 -16.18
CA ASN A 690 16.80 -1.33 -16.92
C ASN A 690 15.98 -2.51 -16.34
N ALA A 691 16.45 -3.20 -15.29
CA ALA A 691 15.74 -4.35 -14.72
C ALA A 691 15.16 -4.06 -13.33
N HIS A 692 14.00 -4.67 -13.05
CA HIS A 692 13.42 -4.72 -11.70
C HIS A 692 13.90 -5.96 -10.95
N PHE A 693 13.89 -5.95 -9.62
CA PHE A 693 14.44 -7.03 -8.80
C PHE A 693 13.43 -7.52 -7.77
N LEU A 694 13.24 -8.84 -7.69
CA LEU A 694 12.41 -9.46 -6.64
C LEU A 694 13.15 -9.60 -5.30
N LYS A 695 14.49 -9.49 -5.29
CA LYS A 695 15.31 -9.66 -4.08
C LYS A 695 16.63 -8.84 -4.11
N LEU A 696 16.50 -7.55 -3.77
CA LEU A 696 17.45 -6.78 -2.95
C LEU A 696 18.69 -6.11 -3.62
N TYR A 697 18.80 -4.79 -3.43
CA TYR A 697 19.92 -3.85 -3.71
C TYR A 697 20.52 -3.81 -5.11
N LEU A 698 20.50 -2.59 -5.66
CA LEU A 698 21.46 -2.09 -6.64
C LEU A 698 22.17 -0.84 -6.12
N TYR A 699 23.47 -0.75 -6.36
CA TYR A 699 24.21 0.51 -6.25
C TYR A 699 24.10 1.25 -7.59
N ALA A 700 23.16 2.20 -7.67
CA ALA A 700 23.08 3.17 -8.77
C ALA A 700 23.50 4.58 -8.32
N ASN A 701 23.29 4.91 -7.03
CA ASN A 701 23.80 6.11 -6.37
C ASN A 701 24.41 5.74 -5.01
N VAL A 702 25.40 6.51 -4.58
CA VAL A 702 26.21 6.22 -3.37
C VAL A 702 25.45 6.48 -2.06
N ASN A 703 24.32 7.18 -2.11
CA ASN A 703 23.67 7.78 -0.93
C ASN A 703 22.37 7.09 -0.48
N GLU A 704 21.92 6.01 -1.12
CA GLU A 704 20.67 5.32 -0.74
C GLU A 704 20.95 3.95 -0.09
N CYS A 705 20.65 3.83 1.21
CA CYS A 705 21.00 2.66 2.01
C CYS A 705 19.79 2.10 2.81
N SER A 706 18.65 1.87 2.15
CA SER A 706 17.43 1.30 2.77
C SER A 706 17.19 -0.17 2.37
N LEU A 707 16.50 -0.97 3.20
CA LEU A 707 16.29 -2.41 2.97
C LEU A 707 15.00 -2.65 2.13
N GLN A 708 15.11 -2.32 0.84
CA GLN A 708 13.98 -1.91 -0.02
C GLN A 708 13.05 -3.01 -0.58
N GLU A 709 13.17 -4.28 -0.16
CA GLU A 709 12.50 -5.46 -0.80
C GLU A 709 10.97 -5.31 -1.04
N VAL A 710 10.27 -4.60 -0.15
CA VAL A 710 8.81 -4.40 -0.24
C VAL A 710 8.46 -3.27 -1.22
N GLU A 711 9.26 -2.20 -1.24
CA GLU A 711 9.11 -1.10 -2.20
C GLU A 711 9.57 -1.53 -3.61
N ASP A 712 10.55 -2.44 -3.72
CA ASP A 712 10.91 -3.10 -4.97
C ASP A 712 9.71 -3.89 -5.55
N ALA A 713 8.97 -4.62 -4.69
CA ALA A 713 7.77 -5.34 -5.10
C ALA A 713 6.62 -4.40 -5.53
N LEU A 714 6.43 -3.28 -4.82
CA LEU A 714 5.49 -2.22 -5.23
C LEU A 714 5.92 -1.52 -6.53
N ARG A 715 7.24 -1.32 -6.75
CA ARG A 715 7.78 -0.78 -8.00
C ARG A 715 7.51 -1.70 -9.18
N ILE A 716 7.70 -3.02 -9.02
CA ILE A 716 7.30 -4.03 -10.02
C ILE A 716 5.80 -3.92 -10.32
N ARG A 717 4.95 -3.86 -9.29
CA ARG A 717 3.49 -3.74 -9.46
C ARG A 717 3.10 -2.51 -10.28
N ARG A 718 3.64 -1.34 -9.93
CA ARG A 718 3.41 -0.08 -10.67
C ARG A 718 3.83 -0.25 -12.13
N SER A 719 5.04 -0.76 -12.39
CA SER A 719 5.56 -0.98 -13.74
C SER A 719 4.75 -1.97 -14.59
N ILE A 720 4.13 -3.00 -14.00
CA ILE A 720 3.18 -3.88 -14.71
C ILE A 720 1.96 -3.07 -15.18
N ILE A 721 1.37 -2.26 -14.30
CA ILE A 721 0.20 -1.44 -14.63
C ILE A 721 0.59 -0.36 -15.65
N ASP A 722 1.78 0.25 -15.52
CA ASP A 722 2.33 1.20 -16.49
C ASP A 722 2.54 0.59 -17.88
N CYS A 723 2.82 -0.71 -18.01
CA CYS A 723 2.82 -1.38 -19.32
C CYS A 723 1.42 -1.39 -19.95
N PHE A 724 0.37 -1.70 -19.19
CA PHE A 724 -1.00 -1.72 -19.71
C PHE A 724 -1.56 -0.32 -20.00
N GLU A 725 -1.35 0.64 -19.10
CA GLU A 725 -1.77 2.03 -19.30
C GLU A 725 -1.04 2.64 -20.53
N ARG A 726 0.28 2.44 -20.69
CA ARG A 726 1.02 2.87 -21.90
C ARG A 726 0.52 2.18 -23.18
N ALA A 727 0.36 0.85 -23.16
CA ALA A 727 -0.07 0.10 -24.35
C ALA A 727 -1.53 0.38 -24.76
N SER A 728 -2.35 0.95 -23.85
CA SER A 728 -3.70 1.41 -24.16
C SER A 728 -3.73 2.68 -25.02
N LEU A 729 -2.70 3.54 -24.95
CA LEU A 729 -2.70 4.87 -25.56
C LEU A 729 -2.91 4.82 -27.09
N PRO A 730 -3.73 5.73 -27.67
CA PRO A 730 -4.15 5.67 -29.07
C PRO A 730 -3.01 5.97 -30.06
N SER A 731 -1.89 6.50 -29.57
CA SER A 731 -0.69 6.85 -30.34
C SER A 731 0.33 5.71 -30.48
N VAL A 732 0.06 4.53 -29.88
CA VAL A 732 1.02 3.41 -29.81
C VAL A 732 0.71 2.37 -30.88
N SER A 733 1.73 1.99 -31.66
CA SER A 733 1.60 1.02 -32.76
C SER A 733 1.48 -0.42 -32.26
N GLU A 734 0.92 -1.29 -33.09
CA GLU A 734 0.67 -2.70 -32.76
C GLU A 734 1.93 -3.47 -32.35
N ASP A 735 3.08 -3.19 -32.97
CA ASP A 735 4.35 -3.83 -32.62
C ASP A 735 4.97 -3.26 -31.33
N GLU A 736 4.74 -1.98 -31.04
CA GLU A 736 5.15 -1.38 -29.77
C GLU A 736 4.25 -1.87 -28.62
N LYS A 737 2.96 -2.18 -28.86
CA LYS A 737 2.11 -2.91 -27.90
C LYS A 737 2.65 -4.31 -27.59
N LYS A 738 3.02 -5.08 -28.63
CA LYS A 738 3.67 -6.41 -28.45
C LYS A 738 4.97 -6.32 -27.66
N ARG A 739 5.74 -5.24 -27.83
CA ARG A 739 6.94 -4.99 -27.02
C ARG A 739 6.58 -4.66 -25.58
N ILE A 740 5.76 -3.63 -25.35
CA ILE A 740 5.42 -3.12 -24.01
C ILE A 740 4.73 -4.20 -23.14
N LEU A 741 3.93 -5.07 -23.75
CA LEU A 741 3.22 -6.16 -23.06
C LEU A 741 3.98 -7.50 -23.08
N HIS A 742 5.27 -7.48 -23.43
CA HIS A 742 6.17 -8.61 -23.26
C HIS A 742 6.97 -8.47 -21.95
N PHE A 743 6.63 -9.33 -20.99
CA PHE A 743 7.26 -9.42 -19.68
C PHE A 743 8.30 -10.54 -19.69
N VAL A 744 9.53 -10.23 -19.32
CA VAL A 744 10.63 -11.21 -19.26
C VAL A 744 11.08 -11.44 -17.83
N VAL A 745 11.11 -12.69 -17.39
CA VAL A 745 11.59 -13.09 -16.07
C VAL A 745 12.92 -13.81 -16.23
N VAL A 746 13.95 -13.39 -15.50
CA VAL A 746 15.31 -13.96 -15.58
C VAL A 746 15.59 -14.77 -14.32
N GLY A 747 15.74 -16.08 -14.47
CA GLY A 747 15.96 -17.07 -13.42
C GLY A 747 14.80 -18.04 -13.25
N GLY A 748 15.00 -19.30 -13.66
CA GLY A 748 14.09 -20.42 -13.41
C GLY A 748 14.17 -20.99 -11.98
N GLY A 749 14.69 -20.22 -11.03
CA GLY A 749 14.63 -20.56 -9.60
C GLY A 749 13.22 -20.33 -9.02
N PRO A 750 12.95 -20.79 -7.78
CA PRO A 750 11.61 -20.73 -7.20
C PRO A 750 10.96 -19.35 -7.26
N THR A 751 11.70 -18.29 -6.90
CA THR A 751 11.22 -16.90 -6.91
C THR A 751 10.81 -16.42 -8.32
N GLY A 752 11.53 -16.81 -9.38
CA GLY A 752 11.21 -16.42 -10.75
C GLY A 752 10.07 -17.24 -11.35
N VAL A 753 9.98 -18.53 -11.01
CA VAL A 753 8.85 -19.40 -11.36
C VAL A 753 7.57 -18.93 -10.68
N GLU A 754 7.61 -18.71 -9.37
CA GLU A 754 6.48 -18.21 -8.56
C GLU A 754 6.01 -16.83 -9.04
N PHE A 755 6.94 -15.92 -9.36
CA PHE A 755 6.58 -14.62 -9.95
C PHE A 755 6.00 -14.74 -11.36
N ALA A 756 6.56 -15.57 -12.25
CA ALA A 756 6.01 -15.76 -13.60
C ALA A 756 4.57 -16.32 -13.55
N ALA A 757 4.28 -17.17 -12.58
CA ALA A 757 2.96 -17.72 -12.32
C ALA A 757 1.97 -16.69 -11.74
N GLU A 758 2.33 -16.00 -10.66
CA GLU A 758 1.48 -14.93 -10.08
C GLU A 758 1.25 -13.77 -11.07
N LEU A 759 2.26 -13.46 -11.90
CA LEU A 759 2.13 -12.53 -13.01
C LEU A 759 1.13 -13.05 -14.04
N HIS A 760 1.26 -14.29 -14.53
CA HIS A 760 0.28 -14.90 -15.45
C HIS A 760 -1.15 -14.76 -14.91
N ASP A 761 -1.37 -15.16 -13.66
CA ASP A 761 -2.69 -15.12 -13.06
C ASP A 761 -3.22 -13.68 -12.98
N PHE A 762 -2.42 -12.70 -12.51
CA PHE A 762 -2.84 -11.29 -12.50
C PHE A 762 -3.10 -10.71 -13.90
N LEU A 763 -2.29 -11.08 -14.90
CA LEU A 763 -2.49 -10.60 -16.26
C LEU A 763 -3.78 -11.16 -16.87
N TYR A 764 -3.99 -12.48 -16.82
CA TYR A 764 -5.10 -13.16 -17.51
C TYR A 764 -6.39 -13.23 -16.70
N GLU A 765 -6.32 -13.34 -15.36
CA GLU A 765 -7.50 -13.31 -14.50
C GLU A 765 -7.99 -11.88 -14.23
N ASP A 766 -7.10 -10.89 -14.01
CA ASP A 766 -7.52 -9.56 -13.57
C ASP A 766 -7.38 -8.51 -14.68
N LEU A 767 -6.18 -8.26 -15.21
CA LEU A 767 -5.94 -7.15 -16.15
C LEU A 767 -6.62 -7.34 -17.52
N VAL A 768 -6.69 -8.56 -18.06
CA VAL A 768 -7.47 -8.86 -19.29
C VAL A 768 -8.95 -8.51 -19.14
N LYS A 769 -9.51 -8.56 -17.92
CA LYS A 769 -10.90 -8.12 -17.66
C LYS A 769 -11.06 -6.59 -17.60
N LEU A 770 -9.97 -5.82 -17.65
CA LEU A 770 -9.93 -4.35 -17.65
C LEU A 770 -9.40 -3.76 -18.97
N TYR A 771 -8.62 -4.55 -19.72
CA TYR A 771 -8.03 -4.20 -21.01
C TYR A 771 -8.26 -5.31 -22.06
N PRO A 772 -9.51 -5.65 -22.41
CA PRO A 772 -9.82 -6.82 -23.25
C PRO A 772 -9.11 -6.77 -24.61
N GLY A 773 -9.01 -5.59 -25.23
CA GLY A 773 -8.31 -5.39 -26.51
C GLY A 773 -6.79 -5.61 -26.45
N LEU A 774 -6.16 -5.59 -25.26
CA LEU A 774 -4.72 -5.78 -25.11
C LEU A 774 -4.30 -7.26 -24.98
N LYS A 775 -5.27 -8.16 -24.74
CA LYS A 775 -5.04 -9.60 -24.50
C LYS A 775 -4.13 -10.28 -25.55
N GLN A 776 -4.26 -9.87 -26.82
CA GLN A 776 -3.58 -10.50 -27.96
C GLN A 776 -2.09 -10.11 -28.12
N TYR A 777 -1.61 -9.08 -27.41
CA TYR A 777 -0.21 -8.66 -27.47
C TYR A 777 0.62 -9.13 -26.25
N MET A 778 -0.05 -9.67 -25.23
CA MET A 778 0.58 -10.11 -23.98
C MET A 778 1.47 -11.34 -24.20
N ARG A 779 2.66 -11.30 -23.62
CA ARG A 779 3.61 -12.41 -23.60
C ARG A 779 4.36 -12.46 -22.28
N ILE A 780 4.57 -13.65 -21.73
CA ILE A 780 5.50 -13.90 -20.63
C ILE A 780 6.58 -14.86 -21.12
N THR A 781 7.85 -14.50 -20.96
CA THR A 781 8.99 -15.38 -21.24
C THR A 781 9.81 -15.56 -19.96
N LEU A 782 10.08 -16.81 -19.58
CA LEU A 782 10.94 -17.17 -18.45
C LEU A 782 12.28 -17.69 -18.99
N LEU A 783 13.39 -17.06 -18.60
CA LEU A 783 14.74 -17.40 -19.05
C LEU A 783 15.52 -18.12 -17.93
N GLU A 784 16.14 -19.25 -18.26
CA GLU A 784 17.02 -20.00 -17.37
C GLU A 784 18.29 -20.43 -18.13
N ALA A 785 19.46 -20.33 -17.50
CA ALA A 785 20.75 -20.65 -18.11
C ALA A 785 21.12 -22.14 -17.97
N GLY A 786 20.58 -22.82 -16.95
CA GLY A 786 20.58 -24.27 -16.82
C GLY A 786 19.55 -24.94 -17.73
N ASP A 787 19.53 -26.28 -17.70
CA ASP A 787 18.84 -27.09 -18.71
C ASP A 787 17.33 -27.29 -18.44
N ASN A 788 16.87 -26.99 -17.23
CA ASN A 788 15.47 -27.08 -16.78
C ASN A 788 15.17 -25.92 -15.79
N ILE A 789 13.90 -25.67 -15.45
CA ILE A 789 13.53 -24.83 -14.30
C ILE A 789 13.46 -25.64 -12.99
N LEU A 790 13.45 -24.95 -11.85
CA LEU A 790 13.41 -25.54 -10.50
C LEU A 790 14.49 -26.62 -10.25
N ASN A 791 15.71 -26.47 -10.79
CA ASN A 791 16.80 -27.48 -10.71
C ASN A 791 17.20 -28.00 -9.30
N MET A 792 16.66 -27.41 -8.22
CA MET A 792 16.82 -27.87 -6.83
C MET A 792 15.70 -28.82 -6.36
N PHE A 793 14.69 -29.10 -7.19
CA PHE A 793 13.55 -29.99 -6.92
C PHE A 793 13.72 -31.36 -7.58
N ASP A 794 12.84 -32.30 -7.22
CA ASP A 794 12.68 -33.56 -7.93
C ASP A 794 12.31 -33.34 -9.41
N LYS A 795 12.88 -34.13 -10.33
CA LYS A 795 12.62 -34.02 -11.78
C LYS A 795 11.14 -34.12 -12.16
N ARG A 796 10.32 -34.82 -11.36
CA ARG A 796 8.85 -34.90 -11.54
C ARG A 796 8.19 -33.53 -11.39
N ILE A 797 8.68 -32.70 -10.47
CA ILE A 797 8.19 -31.34 -10.22
C ILE A 797 8.63 -30.40 -11.35
N THR A 798 9.90 -30.47 -11.75
CA THR A 798 10.42 -29.72 -12.90
C THR A 798 9.59 -29.98 -14.16
N ALA A 799 9.41 -31.24 -14.56
CA ALA A 799 8.65 -31.59 -15.75
C ALA A 799 7.18 -31.13 -15.67
N PHE A 800 6.54 -31.27 -14.51
CA PHE A 800 5.16 -30.79 -14.29
C PHE A 800 5.05 -29.26 -14.39
N ALA A 801 6.03 -28.52 -13.86
CA ALA A 801 6.07 -27.06 -13.94
C ALA A 801 6.26 -26.59 -15.39
N GLU A 802 7.15 -27.20 -16.15
CA GLU A 802 7.40 -26.88 -17.56
C GLU A 802 6.18 -27.23 -18.45
N GLU A 803 5.54 -28.37 -18.22
CA GLU A 803 4.30 -28.75 -18.90
C GLU A 803 3.13 -27.83 -18.54
N LYS A 804 3.02 -27.40 -17.28
CA LYS A 804 2.02 -26.40 -16.86
C LYS A 804 2.27 -25.06 -17.52
N PHE A 805 3.47 -24.51 -17.43
CA PHE A 805 3.80 -23.20 -18.01
C PHE A 805 3.60 -23.19 -19.54
N LYS A 806 3.91 -24.29 -20.23
CA LYS A 806 3.59 -24.47 -21.65
C LYS A 806 2.08 -24.46 -21.96
N ARG A 807 1.23 -24.98 -21.07
CA ARG A 807 -0.24 -24.93 -21.18
C ARG A 807 -0.81 -23.54 -20.85
N ASP A 808 -0.20 -22.84 -19.90
CA ASP A 808 -0.54 -21.47 -19.51
C ASP A 808 -0.03 -20.40 -20.52
N GLY A 809 0.75 -20.81 -21.53
CA GLY A 809 1.29 -19.92 -22.57
C GLY A 809 2.57 -19.15 -22.16
N ILE A 810 3.21 -19.54 -21.06
CA ILE A 810 4.48 -18.98 -20.59
C ILE A 810 5.63 -19.62 -21.39
N ASP A 811 6.39 -18.78 -22.10
CA ASP A 811 7.48 -19.18 -22.99
C ASP A 811 8.77 -19.42 -22.18
N VAL A 812 8.93 -20.64 -21.68
CA VAL A 812 10.10 -21.08 -20.91
C VAL A 812 11.27 -21.40 -21.84
N LYS A 813 12.40 -20.71 -21.66
CA LYS A 813 13.64 -20.92 -22.42
C LYS A 813 14.78 -21.27 -21.47
N THR A 814 15.10 -22.56 -21.43
CA THR A 814 16.29 -23.09 -20.76
C THR A 814 17.52 -22.92 -21.64
N GLY A 815 18.71 -23.17 -21.09
CA GLY A 815 19.99 -22.97 -21.79
C GLY A 815 20.24 -21.53 -22.30
N SER A 816 19.52 -20.54 -21.79
CA SER A 816 19.44 -19.18 -22.35
C SER A 816 19.92 -18.14 -21.33
N MET A 817 21.11 -17.58 -21.55
CA MET A 817 21.78 -16.66 -20.62
C MET A 817 21.71 -15.21 -21.11
N VAL A 818 21.26 -14.28 -20.27
CA VAL A 818 21.27 -12.84 -20.59
C VAL A 818 22.72 -12.31 -20.54
N VAL A 819 23.20 -11.75 -21.66
CA VAL A 819 24.56 -11.18 -21.78
C VAL A 819 24.60 -9.66 -21.87
N LYS A 820 23.46 -9.01 -22.16
CA LYS A 820 23.28 -7.55 -22.08
C LYS A 820 21.79 -7.22 -21.92
N VAL A 821 21.50 -6.16 -21.19
CA VAL A 821 20.19 -5.48 -21.21
C VAL A 821 20.38 -4.08 -21.83
N SER A 822 19.44 -3.66 -22.65
CA SER A 822 19.29 -2.29 -23.14
C SER A 822 17.88 -1.81 -22.83
N ASP A 823 17.56 -0.53 -23.06
CA ASP A 823 16.26 0.09 -22.76
C ASP A 823 15.01 -0.64 -23.32
N LYS A 824 15.17 -1.37 -24.43
CA LYS A 824 14.10 -2.08 -25.14
C LYS A 824 14.43 -3.52 -25.56
N LEU A 825 15.70 -3.93 -25.44
CA LEU A 825 16.24 -5.19 -25.99
C LEU A 825 17.07 -5.96 -24.96
N LEU A 826 16.85 -7.27 -24.88
CA LEU A 826 17.62 -8.23 -24.09
C LEU A 826 18.48 -9.09 -25.03
N SER A 827 19.80 -9.00 -24.94
CA SER A 827 20.69 -9.88 -25.71
C SER A 827 20.89 -11.20 -24.97
N LEU A 828 20.44 -12.29 -25.59
CA LEU A 828 20.47 -13.64 -25.03
C LEU A 828 21.51 -14.49 -25.73
N LYS A 829 22.41 -15.14 -24.99
CA LYS A 829 23.33 -16.15 -25.52
C LYS A 829 22.78 -17.54 -25.23
N GLU A 830 22.61 -18.34 -26.27
CA GLU A 830 22.19 -19.73 -26.15
C GLU A 830 23.38 -20.64 -25.85
N ARG A 831 23.21 -21.62 -24.96
CA ARG A 831 24.25 -22.53 -24.46
C ARG A 831 24.64 -23.63 -25.46
N SER A 832 23.70 -24.04 -26.32
CA SER A 832 23.84 -25.10 -27.33
C SER A 832 24.58 -24.63 -28.58
N SER A 833 24.13 -23.52 -29.18
CA SER A 833 24.69 -22.94 -30.41
C SER A 833 25.82 -21.94 -30.14
N GLY A 834 25.82 -21.28 -28.98
CA GLY A 834 26.68 -20.14 -28.69
C GLY A 834 26.24 -18.83 -29.36
N GLU A 835 25.16 -18.85 -30.15
CA GLU A 835 24.61 -17.69 -30.87
C GLU A 835 24.09 -16.64 -29.87
N THR A 836 24.12 -15.37 -30.26
CA THR A 836 23.54 -14.25 -29.48
C THR A 836 22.35 -13.66 -30.23
N LYS A 837 21.19 -13.65 -29.58
CA LYS A 837 19.90 -13.26 -30.16
C LYS A 837 19.22 -12.22 -29.28
N ASP A 838 18.81 -11.11 -29.89
CA ASP A 838 18.07 -10.06 -29.18
C ASP A 838 16.58 -10.40 -29.03
N LEU A 839 16.04 -10.03 -27.87
CA LEU A 839 14.64 -10.21 -27.49
C LEU A 839 14.03 -8.86 -27.09
N PRO A 840 13.09 -8.29 -27.86
CA PRO A 840 12.43 -7.03 -27.49
C PRO A 840 11.50 -7.26 -26.29
N TYR A 841 11.51 -6.35 -25.31
CA TYR A 841 10.75 -6.48 -24.06
C TYR A 841 10.17 -5.15 -23.58
N GLY A 842 9.19 -5.21 -22.69
CA GLY A 842 8.49 -4.05 -22.10
C GLY A 842 8.77 -3.85 -20.61
N MET A 843 8.98 -4.96 -19.89
CA MET A 843 9.45 -5.01 -18.50
C MET A 843 10.30 -6.26 -18.29
N VAL A 844 11.44 -6.15 -17.60
CA VAL A 844 12.29 -7.30 -17.25
C VAL A 844 12.51 -7.40 -15.74
N VAL A 845 12.37 -8.60 -15.19
CA VAL A 845 12.55 -8.89 -13.76
C VAL A 845 13.70 -9.86 -13.53
N TRP A 846 14.71 -9.40 -12.80
CA TRP A 846 15.86 -10.18 -12.39
C TRP A 846 15.58 -10.89 -11.06
N SER A 847 15.56 -12.23 -11.09
CA SER A 847 15.25 -13.09 -9.93
C SER A 847 16.40 -14.05 -9.56
N THR A 848 17.51 -13.98 -10.29
CA THR A 848 18.64 -14.91 -10.18
C THR A 848 19.91 -14.25 -9.64
N GLY A 849 20.78 -15.07 -9.04
CA GLY A 849 22.08 -14.67 -8.52
C GLY A 849 22.02 -13.94 -7.18
N ILE A 850 22.82 -14.40 -6.21
CA ILE A 850 23.11 -13.67 -4.98
C ILE A 850 24.59 -13.31 -4.88
N GLY A 851 24.90 -12.25 -4.15
CA GLY A 851 26.26 -11.77 -3.90
C GLY A 851 26.41 -11.11 -2.53
N THR A 852 27.64 -11.11 -2.02
CA THR A 852 27.97 -10.50 -0.73
C THR A 852 27.83 -8.97 -0.78
N ARG A 853 27.40 -8.35 0.32
CA ARG A 853 27.27 -6.88 0.44
C ARG A 853 28.66 -6.21 0.55
N PRO A 854 28.85 -4.96 0.07
CA PRO A 854 30.13 -4.25 0.17
C PRO A 854 30.70 -4.22 1.59
N VAL A 855 29.94 -3.72 2.58
CA VAL A 855 30.34 -3.71 4.00
C VAL A 855 30.79 -5.07 4.55
N VAL A 856 30.21 -6.17 4.05
CA VAL A 856 30.60 -7.54 4.42
C VAL A 856 31.89 -7.95 3.70
N MET A 857 32.06 -7.58 2.42
CA MET A 857 33.31 -7.78 1.68
C MET A 857 34.48 -6.99 2.30
N ASP A 858 34.24 -5.78 2.79
CA ASP A 858 35.28 -4.94 3.40
C ASP A 858 35.69 -5.45 4.79
N PHE A 859 34.73 -5.89 5.61
CA PHE A 859 35.04 -6.66 6.83
C PHE A 859 35.80 -7.95 6.50
N MET A 860 35.41 -8.69 5.46
CA MET A 860 36.14 -9.88 5.00
C MET A 860 37.60 -9.59 4.61
N LYS A 861 37.90 -8.43 3.98
CA LYS A 861 39.29 -8.01 3.71
C LYS A 861 40.07 -7.82 5.02
N GLN A 862 39.50 -7.11 5.99
CA GLN A 862 40.13 -6.83 7.29
C GLN A 862 40.51 -8.12 8.06
N ILE A 863 39.65 -9.13 8.02
CA ILE A 863 39.87 -10.42 8.71
C ILE A 863 40.66 -11.46 7.88
N GLY A 864 41.29 -11.06 6.77
CA GLY A 864 42.07 -11.95 5.90
C GLY A 864 41.25 -12.91 5.02
N GLN A 865 39.92 -12.79 5.00
CA GLN A 865 39.01 -13.60 4.18
C GLN A 865 38.69 -12.99 2.80
N GLY A 866 39.30 -11.86 2.41
CA GLY A 866 38.96 -11.10 1.20
C GLY A 866 39.01 -11.87 -0.13
N ASN A 867 39.73 -12.99 -0.19
CA ASN A 867 39.78 -13.87 -1.37
C ASN A 867 38.57 -14.83 -1.49
N ARG A 868 37.67 -14.89 -0.50
CA ARG A 868 36.48 -15.75 -0.50
C ARG A 868 35.28 -15.00 -1.08
N ARG A 869 34.38 -15.71 -1.78
CA ARG A 869 33.15 -15.12 -2.36
C ARG A 869 32.10 -14.71 -1.31
N VAL A 870 32.14 -15.36 -0.14
CA VAL A 870 31.20 -15.21 0.98
C VAL A 870 31.96 -15.47 2.29
N MET A 871 31.52 -14.87 3.40
CA MET A 871 32.19 -15.00 4.69
C MET A 871 32.13 -16.44 5.19
N ALA A 872 33.25 -16.95 5.70
CA ALA A 872 33.38 -18.28 6.24
C ALA A 872 33.24 -18.29 7.77
N THR A 873 32.48 -19.28 8.23
CA THR A 873 32.22 -19.59 9.64
C THR A 873 32.57 -21.03 9.95
N ASP A 874 32.87 -21.31 11.22
CA ASP A 874 33.08 -22.67 11.72
C ASP A 874 31.78 -23.44 11.96
N GLU A 875 31.88 -24.68 12.44
CA GLU A 875 30.71 -25.53 12.73
C GLU A 875 29.79 -24.98 13.85
N TRP A 876 30.18 -23.89 14.54
CA TRP A 876 29.43 -23.18 15.58
C TRP A 876 28.99 -21.77 15.15
N LEU A 877 29.08 -21.47 13.85
CA LEU A 877 28.70 -20.20 13.22
C LEU A 877 29.56 -18.99 13.63
N ARG A 878 30.73 -19.22 14.23
CA ARG A 878 31.74 -18.18 14.52
C ARG A 878 32.53 -17.86 13.27
N VAL A 879 32.85 -16.60 13.04
CA VAL A 879 33.65 -16.16 11.88
C VAL A 879 35.08 -16.67 12.00
N GLU A 880 35.59 -17.32 10.94
CA GLU A 880 36.96 -17.83 10.93
C GLU A 880 37.96 -16.68 11.12
N GLY A 881 38.78 -16.76 12.17
CA GLY A 881 39.74 -15.73 12.58
C GLY A 881 39.26 -14.80 13.72
N VAL A 882 37.96 -14.71 14.01
CA VAL A 882 37.43 -13.75 15.00
C VAL A 882 36.43 -14.41 15.97
N PRO A 883 36.88 -14.90 17.15
CA PRO A 883 36.13 -15.86 17.96
C PRO A 883 34.86 -15.32 18.66
N ASN A 884 34.69 -13.99 18.75
CA ASN A 884 33.52 -13.33 19.35
C ASN A 884 32.51 -12.82 18.30
N VAL A 885 32.82 -12.97 17.00
CA VAL A 885 31.93 -12.56 15.90
C VAL A 885 31.29 -13.81 15.31
N TYR A 886 29.99 -13.74 15.04
CA TYR A 886 29.16 -14.78 14.43
C TYR A 886 28.54 -14.25 13.15
N ALA A 887 28.28 -15.12 12.17
CA ALA A 887 27.61 -14.72 10.93
C ALA A 887 26.58 -15.76 10.46
N LEU A 888 25.41 -15.28 10.01
CA LEU A 888 24.20 -16.10 9.83
C LEU A 888 23.45 -15.78 8.53
N GLY A 889 22.79 -16.79 7.95
CA GLY A 889 22.01 -16.67 6.72
C GLY A 889 22.86 -16.33 5.49
N ASP A 890 22.23 -15.78 4.45
CA ASP A 890 22.80 -15.60 3.10
C ASP A 890 24.13 -14.80 3.02
N CYS A 891 24.58 -14.13 4.09
CA CYS A 891 25.87 -13.44 4.15
C CYS A 891 27.06 -14.32 4.57
N ALA A 892 26.82 -15.57 4.99
CA ALA A 892 27.83 -16.48 5.52
C ALA A 892 27.68 -17.91 4.95
N THR A 893 28.77 -18.67 5.02
CA THR A 893 28.79 -20.13 4.76
C THR A 893 29.55 -20.85 5.87
N ILE A 894 29.20 -22.10 6.12
CA ILE A 894 29.91 -22.97 7.07
C ILE A 894 31.04 -23.66 6.30
N ASN A 895 32.28 -23.40 6.72
CA ASN A 895 33.47 -24.03 6.18
C ASN A 895 33.59 -25.46 6.75
N GLN A 896 32.87 -26.41 6.15
CA GLN A 896 32.86 -27.80 6.60
C GLN A 896 34.28 -28.37 6.62
N ARG A 897 34.75 -28.68 7.83
CA ARG A 897 36.09 -29.17 8.09
C ARG A 897 36.28 -30.59 7.54
N ARG A 898 37.42 -30.84 6.90
CA ARG A 898 37.71 -32.12 6.24
C ARG A 898 38.08 -33.19 7.27
N VAL A 899 37.53 -34.40 7.12
CA VAL A 899 37.96 -35.57 7.90
C VAL A 899 39.44 -35.82 7.64
N MET A 900 39.88 -35.71 6.38
CA MET A 900 41.27 -35.93 5.98
C MET A 900 42.26 -34.91 6.55
N GLU A 901 41.83 -33.71 6.96
CA GLU A 901 42.69 -32.70 7.61
C GLU A 901 42.94 -33.01 9.10
N ASP A 902 42.07 -33.79 9.75
CA ASP A 902 42.22 -34.19 11.15
C ASP A 902 42.52 -35.69 11.30
N ILE A 903 42.60 -36.47 10.21
CA ILE A 903 42.61 -37.93 10.26
C ILE A 903 43.73 -38.54 11.13
N SER A 904 44.93 -37.95 11.12
CA SER A 904 46.03 -38.40 11.99
C SER A 904 45.79 -38.07 13.47
N ALA A 905 45.12 -36.94 13.77
CA ALA A 905 44.73 -36.57 15.12
C ALA A 905 43.55 -37.42 15.63
N ILE A 906 42.59 -37.75 14.75
CA ILE A 906 41.50 -38.69 15.02
C ILE A 906 42.07 -40.08 15.34
N PHE A 907 42.97 -40.59 14.48
CA PHE A 907 43.64 -41.88 14.68
C PHE A 907 44.40 -41.90 16.01
N SER A 908 45.23 -40.88 16.28
CA SER A 908 45.97 -40.77 17.55
C SER A 908 45.11 -40.53 18.79
N LYS A 909 43.83 -40.13 18.65
CA LYS A 909 42.88 -40.01 19.77
C LYS A 909 42.17 -41.33 20.07
N ALA A 910 41.98 -42.18 19.05
CA ALA A 910 41.36 -43.50 19.17
C ALA A 910 42.39 -44.60 19.50
N ASP A 911 43.65 -44.45 19.11
CA ASP A 911 44.76 -45.34 19.50
C ASP A 911 45.19 -45.09 20.96
N LYS A 912 44.34 -45.51 21.91
CA LYS A 912 44.57 -45.33 23.35
C LYS A 912 45.85 -46.00 23.86
N ASN A 913 46.22 -47.14 23.27
CA ASN A 913 47.38 -47.93 23.69
C ASN A 913 48.66 -47.60 22.91
N LYS A 914 48.58 -46.72 21.89
CA LYS A 914 49.68 -46.21 21.07
C LYS A 914 50.43 -47.29 20.29
N ASN A 915 49.77 -48.39 19.92
CA ASN A 915 50.40 -49.50 19.20
C ASN A 915 50.37 -49.34 17.66
N GLY A 916 49.79 -48.25 17.15
CA GLY A 916 49.67 -47.97 15.71
C GLY A 916 48.51 -48.69 15.01
N LYS A 917 47.58 -49.30 15.74
CA LYS A 917 46.47 -50.09 15.19
C LYS A 917 45.17 -49.90 15.98
N LEU A 918 44.12 -49.45 15.29
CA LEU A 918 42.80 -49.27 15.87
C LEU A 918 42.05 -50.59 16.01
N ASN A 919 41.64 -50.90 17.25
CA ASN A 919 40.63 -51.90 17.57
C ASN A 919 39.22 -51.34 17.28
N VAL A 920 38.31 -52.19 16.78
CA VAL A 920 36.91 -51.82 16.53
C VAL A 920 36.21 -51.33 17.81
N GLY A 921 36.52 -51.91 18.96
CA GLY A 921 36.02 -51.48 20.27
C GLY A 921 36.46 -50.06 20.64
N ASP A 922 37.77 -49.82 20.72
CA ASP A 922 38.33 -48.49 21.08
C ASP A 922 37.87 -47.38 20.11
N PHE A 923 37.74 -47.70 18.82
CA PHE A 923 37.24 -46.75 17.82
C PHE A 923 35.75 -46.42 17.97
N THR A 924 34.94 -47.34 18.50
CA THR A 924 33.48 -47.15 18.68
C THR A 924 33.15 -46.09 19.72
N GLU A 925 34.03 -45.80 20.69
CA GLU A 925 33.85 -44.66 21.60
C GLU A 925 33.97 -43.32 20.87
N VAL A 926 34.96 -43.18 19.97
CA VAL A 926 35.28 -41.93 19.26
C VAL A 926 34.35 -41.70 18.06
N ILE A 927 33.68 -42.76 17.58
CA ILE A 927 32.86 -42.73 16.36
C ILE A 927 31.67 -41.76 16.44
N ASN A 928 31.11 -41.57 17.64
CA ASN A 928 29.99 -40.66 17.85
C ASN A 928 30.45 -39.20 17.75
N ASP A 929 31.60 -38.86 18.32
CA ASP A 929 32.24 -37.55 18.16
C ASP A 929 32.66 -37.28 16.70
N ILE A 930 33.05 -38.32 15.95
CA ILE A 930 33.33 -38.21 14.50
C ILE A 930 32.05 -37.92 13.71
N LEU A 931 30.95 -38.65 13.94
CA LEU A 931 29.66 -38.44 13.25
C LEU A 931 29.01 -37.10 13.64
N GLU A 932 29.14 -36.69 14.91
CA GLU A 932 28.67 -35.40 15.40
C GLU A 932 29.51 -34.24 14.86
N ARG A 933 30.81 -34.43 14.59
CA ARG A 933 31.64 -33.39 13.99
C ARG A 933 31.54 -33.32 12.45
N TYR A 934 31.67 -34.44 11.76
CA TYR A 934 31.83 -34.51 10.30
C TYR A 934 30.60 -35.13 9.61
N PRO A 935 29.56 -34.34 9.26
CA PRO A 935 28.29 -34.88 8.72
C PRO A 935 28.44 -35.63 7.39
N GLN A 936 29.49 -35.31 6.61
CA GLN A 936 29.80 -35.98 5.34
C GLN A 936 30.05 -37.50 5.52
N VAL A 937 30.48 -37.96 6.70
CA VAL A 937 30.65 -39.38 7.02
C VAL A 937 29.32 -40.12 6.94
N GLU A 938 28.26 -39.57 7.56
CA GLU A 938 26.92 -40.16 7.56
C GLU A 938 26.31 -40.18 6.15
N LEU A 939 26.52 -39.11 5.38
CA LEU A 939 26.11 -39.04 3.97
C LEU A 939 26.82 -40.07 3.10
N HIS A 940 28.11 -40.32 3.35
CA HIS A 940 28.88 -41.34 2.64
C HIS A 940 28.37 -42.76 2.95
N LEU A 941 28.14 -43.09 4.23
CA LEU A 941 27.57 -44.38 4.66
C LEU A 941 26.20 -44.62 4.01
N LYS A 942 25.31 -43.62 4.04
CA LYS A 942 24.00 -43.68 3.38
C LYS A 942 24.13 -43.87 1.86
N SER A 943 25.07 -43.19 1.21
CA SER A 943 25.29 -43.34 -0.24
C SER A 943 25.77 -44.74 -0.64
N LYS A 944 26.55 -45.42 0.21
CA LYS A 944 26.97 -46.82 0.02
C LYS A 944 25.99 -47.85 0.61
N LYS A 945 24.82 -47.42 1.09
CA LYS A 945 23.78 -48.25 1.75
C LYS A 945 24.27 -49.05 2.97
N LEU A 946 25.32 -48.57 3.64
CA LEU A 946 25.92 -49.25 4.80
C LEU A 946 25.15 -48.90 6.08
N LYS A 947 24.90 -49.89 6.95
CA LYS A 947 24.12 -49.69 8.19
C LYS A 947 24.93 -49.05 9.31
N ASN A 948 26.24 -49.25 9.31
CA ASN A 948 27.16 -48.66 10.27
C ASN A 948 28.55 -48.47 9.64
N PHE A 949 29.44 -47.80 10.37
CA PHE A 949 30.81 -47.53 9.94
C PHE A 949 31.72 -48.77 9.98
N VAL A 950 31.41 -49.78 10.81
CA VAL A 950 32.16 -51.05 10.84
C VAL A 950 32.09 -51.73 9.46
N GLN A 951 30.92 -51.74 8.82
CA GLN A 951 30.75 -52.22 7.45
C GLN A 951 31.52 -51.41 6.40
N LEU A 952 31.84 -50.13 6.66
CA LEU A 952 32.72 -49.33 5.79
C LEU A 952 34.18 -49.78 5.93
N LEU A 953 34.61 -50.16 7.14
CA LEU A 953 35.95 -50.72 7.35
C LEU A 953 36.07 -52.14 6.79
N GLU A 954 35.04 -52.98 6.95
CA GLU A 954 34.98 -54.35 6.40
C GLU A 954 34.91 -54.37 4.86
N SER A 955 34.20 -53.43 4.23
CA SER A 955 34.05 -53.40 2.76
C SER A 955 35.30 -52.98 2.00
N ASN A 956 36.32 -52.44 2.69
CA ASN A 956 37.62 -52.10 2.13
C ASN A 956 38.72 -53.13 2.49
N GLN A 957 38.35 -54.39 2.78
CA GLN A 957 39.28 -55.48 3.05
C GLN A 957 39.18 -56.60 2.01
N ASP A 958 40.34 -57.00 1.47
CA ASP A 958 40.45 -58.16 0.58
C ASP A 958 40.06 -59.48 1.25
N GLY A 959 39.67 -60.46 0.44
CA GLY A 959 38.93 -61.65 0.87
C GLY A 959 39.57 -62.50 1.99
N ALA A 960 40.88 -62.45 2.17
CA ALA A 960 41.60 -63.16 3.22
C ALA A 960 41.59 -62.45 4.60
N ALA A 961 41.26 -61.15 4.64
CA ALA A 961 41.45 -60.32 5.83
C ALA A 961 40.20 -60.13 6.72
N LYS A 962 39.04 -60.71 6.35
CA LYS A 962 37.70 -60.51 6.97
C LYS A 962 37.53 -60.94 8.46
N ARG A 963 38.63 -61.13 9.20
CA ARG A 963 38.68 -61.32 10.66
C ARG A 963 39.72 -60.44 11.36
N ALA A 964 40.33 -59.48 10.66
CA ALA A 964 41.33 -58.57 11.22
C ALA A 964 40.68 -57.55 12.17
N THR A 965 40.75 -57.82 13.47
CA THR A 965 40.21 -56.96 14.55
C THR A 965 40.99 -55.66 14.77
N GLN A 966 41.95 -55.35 13.90
CA GLN A 966 42.92 -54.26 14.02
C GLN A 966 43.15 -53.59 12.66
N LEU A 967 43.10 -52.25 12.62
CA LEU A 967 43.20 -51.45 11.40
C LEU A 967 44.32 -50.40 11.50
N ASP A 968 45.22 -50.36 10.53
CA ASP A 968 46.32 -49.38 10.46
C ASP A 968 45.89 -48.03 9.84
N ILE A 969 46.75 -47.01 9.98
CA ILE A 969 46.45 -45.64 9.59
C ILE A 969 46.29 -45.44 8.07
N GLU A 970 46.97 -46.23 7.23
CA GLU A 970 46.83 -46.11 5.77
C GLU A 970 45.52 -46.74 5.29
N LYS A 971 45.11 -47.88 5.86
CA LYS A 971 43.76 -48.42 5.64
C LYS A 971 42.67 -47.49 6.17
N PHE A 972 42.91 -46.81 7.30
CA PHE A 972 41.98 -45.82 7.84
C PHE A 972 41.81 -44.61 6.90
N LYS A 973 42.91 -44.09 6.33
CA LYS A 973 42.86 -43.07 5.25
C LYS A 973 42.11 -43.58 4.02
N SER A 974 42.38 -44.81 3.58
CA SER A 974 41.74 -45.39 2.39
C SER A 974 40.22 -45.52 2.56
N ALA A 975 39.73 -45.92 3.74
CA ALA A 975 38.30 -46.02 4.02
C ALA A 975 37.57 -44.65 4.05
N LEU A 976 38.33 -43.54 4.21
CA LEU A 976 37.80 -42.19 4.42
C LEU A 976 38.12 -41.19 3.31
N CYS A 977 39.01 -41.50 2.36
CA CYS A 977 39.46 -40.55 1.32
C CYS A 977 38.32 -40.01 0.45
N GLU A 978 37.29 -40.83 0.18
CA GLU A 978 36.10 -40.43 -0.56
C GLU A 978 35.07 -39.64 0.27
N VAL A 979 35.17 -39.64 1.60
CA VAL A 979 34.11 -39.08 2.47
C VAL A 979 33.97 -37.57 2.30
N ASP A 980 35.08 -36.84 2.22
CA ASP A 980 35.06 -35.39 2.03
C ASP A 980 34.55 -34.99 0.62
N THR A 981 34.46 -35.94 -0.34
CA THR A 981 33.75 -35.70 -1.62
C THR A 981 32.22 -35.59 -1.46
N LYS A 982 31.67 -35.97 -0.30
CA LYS A 982 30.23 -35.91 0.01
C LYS A 982 29.83 -34.65 0.78
N MET A 983 30.76 -33.73 1.02
CA MET A 983 30.46 -32.39 1.56
C MET A 983 29.44 -31.65 0.71
N LYS A 984 28.59 -30.86 1.36
CA LYS A 984 27.60 -29.98 0.70
C LYS A 984 27.47 -28.69 1.49
N SER A 985 27.75 -27.55 0.85
CA SER A 985 27.38 -26.24 1.37
C SER A 985 25.87 -26.14 1.58
N LEU A 986 25.43 -25.39 2.59
CA LEU A 986 24.01 -25.16 2.84
C LEU A 986 23.42 -24.20 1.79
N PRO A 987 22.15 -24.38 1.37
CA PRO A 987 21.52 -23.50 0.40
C PRO A 987 21.08 -22.16 1.05
N PRO A 988 21.31 -21.00 0.39
CA PRO A 988 20.93 -19.68 0.89
C PRO A 988 19.39 -19.55 0.92
N THR A 989 18.79 -19.81 2.08
CA THR A 989 17.35 -19.97 2.24
C THR A 989 16.88 -19.46 3.59
N ALA A 990 15.64 -18.97 3.64
CA ALA A 990 14.94 -18.62 4.87
C ALA A 990 14.94 -19.77 5.90
N GLN A 991 14.84 -21.02 5.45
CA GLN A 991 14.83 -22.21 6.30
C GLN A 991 16.18 -22.45 6.99
N VAL A 992 17.31 -22.31 6.27
CA VAL A 992 18.66 -22.36 6.86
C VAL A 992 18.89 -21.17 7.79
N ALA A 993 18.59 -19.96 7.34
CA ALA A 993 18.77 -18.72 8.10
C ALA A 993 18.01 -18.73 9.44
N ALA A 994 16.74 -19.17 9.43
CA ALA A 994 15.93 -19.27 10.63
C ALA A 994 16.48 -20.30 11.64
N GLN A 995 16.90 -21.48 11.16
CA GLN A 995 17.50 -22.53 12.01
C GLN A 995 18.85 -22.09 12.59
N GLN A 996 19.68 -21.38 11.82
CA GLN A 996 20.95 -20.82 12.30
C GLN A 996 20.73 -19.80 13.43
N GLY A 997 19.74 -18.91 13.30
CA GLY A 997 19.37 -17.96 14.35
C GLY A 997 18.86 -18.66 15.62
N GLU A 998 17.95 -19.63 15.48
CA GLU A 998 17.41 -20.42 16.60
C GLU A 998 18.51 -21.22 17.31
N TYR A 999 19.43 -21.84 16.56
CA TYR A 999 20.58 -22.56 17.10
C TYR A 999 21.51 -21.63 17.88
N LEU A 1000 21.89 -20.47 17.31
CA LEU A 1000 22.82 -19.57 17.98
C LEU A 1000 22.20 -19.02 19.27
N ALA A 1001 20.92 -18.67 19.26
CA ALA A 1001 20.20 -18.24 20.45
C ALA A 1001 20.20 -19.32 21.55
N LYS A 1002 20.00 -20.60 21.20
CA LYS A 1002 20.11 -21.73 22.15
C LYS A 1002 21.52 -21.96 22.69
N CYS A 1003 22.56 -21.53 21.96
CA CYS A 1003 23.94 -21.55 22.45
C CYS A 1003 24.20 -20.39 23.42
N PHE A 1004 23.76 -19.17 23.10
CA PHE A 1004 23.84 -18.03 24.02
C PHE A 1004 23.06 -18.29 25.33
N ASN A 1005 21.81 -18.75 25.23
CA ASN A 1005 20.95 -19.03 26.39
C ASN A 1005 21.53 -20.07 27.38
N ARG A 1006 22.45 -20.92 26.94
CA ARG A 1006 23.11 -21.96 27.74
C ARG A 1006 24.62 -21.74 27.89
N MET A 1007 25.13 -20.56 27.55
CA MET A 1007 26.59 -20.35 27.43
C MET A 1007 27.34 -20.67 28.73
N LYS A 1008 26.81 -20.26 29.89
CA LYS A 1008 27.40 -20.56 31.21
C LYS A 1008 27.31 -22.04 31.59
N GLU A 1009 26.19 -22.68 31.27
CA GLU A 1009 25.96 -24.12 31.51
C GLU A 1009 26.95 -24.96 30.69
N CYS A 1010 27.07 -24.68 29.40
CA CYS A 1010 27.97 -25.36 28.47
C CYS A 1010 29.46 -24.98 28.61
N GLU A 1011 29.77 -23.95 29.41
CA GLU A 1011 31.13 -23.64 29.85
C GLU A 1011 31.57 -24.51 31.03
N ALA A 1012 30.66 -24.82 31.96
CA ALA A 1012 30.90 -25.77 33.05
C ALA A 1012 30.80 -27.23 32.58
N ASN A 1013 29.80 -27.56 31.76
CA ASN A 1013 29.48 -28.91 31.27
C ASN A 1013 29.39 -28.94 29.74
N PRO A 1014 30.52 -29.07 29.01
CA PRO A 1014 30.53 -29.05 27.55
C PRO A 1014 29.76 -30.22 26.89
N GLU A 1015 28.75 -29.92 26.08
CA GLU A 1015 27.87 -30.90 25.41
C GLU A 1015 28.36 -31.33 24.00
N GLY A 1016 29.38 -30.66 23.48
CA GLY A 1016 29.87 -30.83 22.11
C GLY A 1016 30.91 -31.94 21.92
N PRO A 1017 31.33 -32.20 20.68
CA PRO A 1017 32.29 -33.27 20.39
C PRO A 1017 33.69 -32.98 20.95
N ILE A 1018 34.50 -34.03 21.11
CA ILE A 1018 35.90 -33.99 21.55
C ILE A 1018 36.75 -33.14 20.60
N ARG A 1019 37.72 -32.41 21.16
CA ARG A 1019 38.75 -31.72 20.39
C ARG A 1019 39.83 -32.71 19.97
N PHE A 1020 39.98 -32.93 18.67
CA PHE A 1020 40.99 -33.84 18.13
C PHE A 1020 42.42 -33.29 18.23
N ARG A 1021 42.61 -31.98 18.00
CA ARG A 1021 43.93 -31.32 18.12
C ARG A 1021 44.24 -30.76 19.52
N ASP A 1022 43.24 -30.62 20.38
CA ASP A 1022 43.37 -29.98 21.71
C ASP A 1022 42.89 -30.90 22.86
N SER A 1023 42.92 -30.39 24.09
CA SER A 1023 42.30 -30.99 25.27
C SER A 1023 40.80 -30.68 25.39
N GLY A 1024 40.03 -31.59 25.99
CA GLY A 1024 38.62 -31.39 26.32
C GLY A 1024 37.64 -31.51 25.13
N ARG A 1025 36.42 -31.01 25.33
CA ARG A 1025 35.32 -30.99 24.34
C ARG A 1025 35.02 -29.57 23.85
N HIS A 1026 34.22 -29.46 22.80
CA HIS A 1026 33.60 -28.19 22.39
C HIS A 1026 32.42 -27.85 23.31
N ARG A 1027 32.18 -26.56 23.57
CA ARG A 1027 31.12 -26.10 24.50
C ARG A 1027 29.74 -26.61 24.07
N PHE A 1028 29.38 -26.36 22.81
CA PHE A 1028 28.07 -26.69 22.23
C PHE A 1028 28.20 -27.81 21.20
N LYS A 1029 27.09 -28.47 20.89
CA LYS A 1029 26.97 -29.31 19.69
C LYS A 1029 27.06 -28.43 18.42
N PRO A 1030 27.69 -28.91 17.33
CA PRO A 1030 27.81 -28.12 16.10
C PRO A 1030 26.46 -27.96 15.39
N PHE A 1031 26.33 -26.94 14.54
CA PHE A 1031 25.12 -26.70 13.77
C PHE A 1031 24.80 -27.87 12.83
N ARG A 1032 23.52 -28.25 12.78
CA ARG A 1032 22.97 -29.27 11.89
C ARG A 1032 21.67 -28.76 11.27
N TYR A 1033 21.73 -28.43 9.98
CA TYR A 1033 20.55 -28.08 9.19
C TYR A 1033 19.63 -29.30 9.03
N LYS A 1034 18.35 -29.12 9.35
CA LYS A 1034 17.28 -30.10 9.08
C LYS A 1034 16.40 -29.57 7.96
N HIS A 1035 16.50 -30.15 6.78
CA HIS A 1035 15.56 -29.83 5.70
C HIS A 1035 14.14 -30.26 6.08
N LEU A 1036 13.18 -29.34 5.96
CA LEU A 1036 11.76 -29.56 6.29
C LEU A 1036 10.89 -29.73 5.04
N GLY A 1037 11.51 -29.78 3.85
CA GLY A 1037 10.84 -29.72 2.57
C GLY A 1037 10.85 -28.33 1.94
N GLN A 1038 10.33 -28.25 0.72
CA GLN A 1038 10.29 -27.07 -0.14
C GLN A 1038 9.01 -27.06 -1.00
N PHE A 1039 8.54 -25.86 -1.33
CA PHE A 1039 7.34 -25.61 -2.14
C PHE A 1039 7.70 -24.69 -3.32
N ALA A 1040 6.97 -24.81 -4.42
CA ALA A 1040 6.99 -23.89 -5.55
C ALA A 1040 5.54 -23.69 -6.05
N PRO A 1041 4.91 -22.53 -5.81
CA PRO A 1041 3.64 -22.19 -6.43
C PRO A 1041 3.80 -22.04 -7.95
N LEU A 1042 2.78 -22.47 -8.70
CA LEU A 1042 2.79 -22.54 -10.17
C LEU A 1042 1.61 -21.79 -10.80
N GLY A 1043 0.78 -21.10 -10.01
CA GLY A 1043 -0.38 -20.33 -10.48
C GLY A 1043 -1.58 -21.23 -10.82
N GLY A 1044 -2.73 -20.61 -11.11
CA GLY A 1044 -4.00 -21.30 -11.34
C GLY A 1044 -4.36 -22.25 -10.19
N GLU A 1045 -4.21 -21.78 -8.95
CA GLU A 1045 -4.38 -22.51 -7.69
C GLU A 1045 -3.63 -23.86 -7.58
N GLN A 1046 -2.45 -23.98 -8.21
CA GLN A 1046 -1.63 -25.18 -8.14
C GLN A 1046 -0.22 -24.89 -7.57
N THR A 1047 0.22 -25.72 -6.63
CA THR A 1047 1.58 -25.72 -6.09
C THR A 1047 2.22 -27.10 -6.26
N ALA A 1048 3.54 -27.14 -6.40
CA ALA A 1048 4.34 -28.35 -6.22
C ALA A 1048 5.08 -28.33 -4.87
N ALA A 1049 5.16 -29.49 -4.21
CA ALA A 1049 5.84 -29.65 -2.93
C ALA A 1049 6.71 -30.91 -2.92
N GLN A 1050 7.87 -30.80 -2.30
CA GLN A 1050 8.78 -31.90 -1.99
C GLN A 1050 9.06 -31.89 -0.49
N LEU A 1051 8.60 -32.91 0.23
CA LEU A 1051 8.73 -33.02 1.69
C LEU A 1051 9.73 -34.14 2.06
N PRO A 1052 10.24 -34.16 3.30
CA PRO A 1052 11.21 -35.18 3.74
C PRO A 1052 10.67 -36.61 3.61
N GLY A 1053 11.54 -37.54 3.21
CA GLY A 1053 11.14 -38.93 2.89
C GLY A 1053 10.70 -39.14 1.44
N ASP A 1054 11.27 -38.38 0.51
CA ASP A 1054 11.07 -38.45 -0.95
C ASP A 1054 9.60 -38.28 -1.43
N TRP A 1055 8.76 -37.71 -0.55
CA TRP A 1055 7.36 -37.41 -0.81
C TRP A 1055 7.24 -36.18 -1.72
N VAL A 1056 6.61 -36.39 -2.88
CA VAL A 1056 6.33 -35.35 -3.89
C VAL A 1056 4.83 -35.27 -4.10
N SER A 1057 4.28 -34.05 -4.08
CA SER A 1057 2.86 -33.80 -4.30
C SER A 1057 2.66 -32.52 -5.10
N MET A 1058 1.65 -32.49 -5.97
CA MET A 1058 1.48 -31.46 -7.00
C MET A 1058 -0.01 -31.20 -7.26
N GLY A 1059 -0.38 -29.93 -7.47
CA GLY A 1059 -1.74 -29.51 -7.83
C GLY A 1059 -2.53 -28.84 -6.71
N TYR A 1060 -3.86 -28.85 -6.83
CA TYR A 1060 -4.77 -28.06 -5.98
C TYR A 1060 -4.76 -28.46 -4.50
N SER A 1061 -4.65 -29.74 -4.16
CA SER A 1061 -4.52 -30.19 -2.75
C SER A 1061 -3.23 -29.67 -2.10
N THR A 1062 -2.15 -29.57 -2.89
CA THR A 1062 -0.87 -29.01 -2.46
C THR A 1062 -0.94 -27.48 -2.28
N GLN A 1063 -1.79 -26.77 -3.03
CA GLN A 1063 -2.05 -25.34 -2.83
C GLN A 1063 -2.66 -25.08 -1.43
N TRP A 1064 -3.64 -25.91 -1.00
CA TRP A 1064 -4.21 -25.80 0.35
C TRP A 1064 -3.19 -26.15 1.45
N LEU A 1065 -2.28 -27.09 1.19
CA LEU A 1065 -1.16 -27.37 2.08
C LEU A 1065 -0.18 -26.18 2.16
N TRP A 1066 0.10 -25.51 1.03
CA TRP A 1066 0.94 -24.31 0.97
C TRP A 1066 0.35 -23.16 1.77
N TYR A 1067 -0.93 -22.81 1.53
CA TYR A 1067 -1.65 -21.78 2.30
C TYR A 1067 -1.55 -22.05 3.81
N SER A 1068 -1.80 -23.29 4.23
CA SER A 1068 -1.74 -23.71 5.64
C SER A 1068 -0.34 -23.58 6.24
N VAL A 1069 0.69 -24.10 5.55
CA VAL A 1069 2.09 -24.05 6.02
C VAL A 1069 2.59 -22.61 6.07
N TYR A 1070 2.36 -21.79 5.03
CA TYR A 1070 2.84 -20.42 4.98
C TYR A 1070 2.15 -19.54 6.03
N ALA A 1071 0.84 -19.70 6.23
CA ALA A 1071 0.13 -19.07 7.34
C ALA A 1071 0.71 -19.49 8.71
N SER A 1072 1.03 -20.77 8.92
CA SER A 1072 1.66 -21.22 10.17
C SER A 1072 3.05 -20.60 10.41
N MET A 1073 3.81 -20.33 9.34
CA MET A 1073 5.17 -19.79 9.41
C MET A 1073 5.23 -18.28 9.66
N LEU A 1074 4.15 -17.53 9.41
CA LEU A 1074 4.08 -16.10 9.68
C LEU A 1074 4.33 -15.79 11.17
N VAL A 1075 5.10 -14.72 11.43
CA VAL A 1075 5.74 -14.46 12.72
C VAL A 1075 4.78 -13.97 13.81
N SER A 1076 3.65 -13.35 13.43
CA SER A 1076 2.69 -12.75 14.36
C SER A 1076 1.24 -13.14 14.02
N TRP A 1077 0.35 -13.16 15.02
CA TRP A 1077 -1.09 -13.35 14.76
C TRP A 1077 -1.70 -12.24 13.90
N ARG A 1078 -1.14 -11.03 13.96
CA ARG A 1078 -1.49 -9.91 13.07
C ARG A 1078 -1.23 -10.27 11.60
N THR A 1079 0.00 -10.64 11.24
CA THR A 1079 0.33 -10.99 9.85
C THR A 1079 -0.43 -12.21 9.37
N ARG A 1080 -0.65 -13.22 10.24
CA ARG A 1080 -1.52 -14.37 9.93
C ARG A 1080 -2.94 -13.98 9.54
N PHE A 1081 -3.61 -13.17 10.36
CA PHE A 1081 -4.98 -12.75 10.10
C PHE A 1081 -5.06 -11.90 8.83
N LEU A 1082 -4.10 -10.99 8.63
CA LEU A 1082 -4.02 -10.15 7.43
C LEU A 1082 -3.83 -10.97 6.16
N VAL A 1083 -2.85 -11.89 6.10
CA VAL A 1083 -2.59 -12.71 4.90
C VAL A 1083 -3.77 -13.64 4.57
N ILE A 1084 -4.40 -14.26 5.58
CA ILE A 1084 -5.61 -15.07 5.37
C ILE A 1084 -6.78 -14.21 4.87
N GLY A 1085 -6.90 -12.98 5.40
CA GLY A 1085 -7.87 -11.98 4.94
C GLY A 1085 -7.63 -11.53 3.50
N ASP A 1086 -6.38 -11.30 3.11
CA ASP A 1086 -6.00 -10.93 1.73
C ASP A 1086 -6.31 -12.05 0.73
N TRP A 1087 -5.99 -13.30 1.07
CA TRP A 1087 -6.38 -14.46 0.25
C TRP A 1087 -7.90 -14.56 0.11
N GLY A 1088 -8.65 -14.41 1.21
CA GLY A 1088 -10.12 -14.38 1.21
C GLY A 1088 -10.68 -13.24 0.36
N ARG A 1089 -10.12 -12.02 0.47
CA ARG A 1089 -10.45 -10.86 -0.37
C ARG A 1089 -10.22 -11.19 -1.84
N ARG A 1090 -9.08 -11.78 -2.20
CA ARG A 1090 -8.78 -12.17 -3.59
C ARG A 1090 -9.78 -13.21 -4.12
N PHE A 1091 -10.12 -14.24 -3.34
CA PHE A 1091 -11.10 -15.25 -3.78
C PHE A 1091 -12.50 -14.68 -4.05
N ILE A 1092 -12.91 -13.61 -3.35
CA ILE A 1092 -14.25 -13.01 -3.49
C ILE A 1092 -14.27 -11.86 -4.52
N PHE A 1093 -13.21 -11.05 -4.58
CA PHE A 1093 -13.20 -9.77 -5.31
C PHE A 1093 -12.10 -9.64 -6.40
N GLY A 1094 -11.17 -10.60 -6.50
CA GLY A 1094 -9.99 -10.51 -7.39
C GLY A 1094 -8.82 -9.72 -6.80
N ARG A 1095 -7.78 -9.50 -7.60
CA ARG A 1095 -6.63 -8.65 -7.19
C ARG A 1095 -6.97 -7.17 -7.38
N ASP A 1096 -6.38 -6.30 -6.57
CA ASP A 1096 -6.47 -4.86 -6.82
C ASP A 1096 -5.72 -4.51 -8.11
N SER A 1097 -6.14 -3.45 -8.82
CA SER A 1097 -5.49 -2.88 -10.01
C SER A 1097 -5.06 -1.42 -9.82
N SER A 1098 -5.17 -0.84 -8.62
CA SER A 1098 -4.62 0.49 -8.31
C SER A 1098 -3.08 0.49 -8.26
N LYS A 1099 -2.45 1.65 -8.51
CA LYS A 1099 -0.98 1.83 -8.47
C LYS A 1099 -0.40 2.09 -7.07
N ILE A 1100 -1.24 2.07 -6.02
CA ILE A 1100 -0.89 2.42 -4.63
C ILE A 1100 -0.16 1.27 -3.93
#